data_AF-A0A0D0BHU9-F1
#
_entry.id   AF-A0A0D0BHU9-F1
#
_cell.length_a   1.000
_cell.length_b   1.000
_cell.length_c   1.000
_cell.angle_alpha   90.00
_cell.angle_beta   90.00
_cell.angle_gamma   90.00
#
_symmetry.space_group_name_H-M   'P 1'
#
loop_
_entity.id
_entity.type
_entity.pdbx_description
1 polymer ?
#
loop_
_entity_poly.entity_id
_entity_poly.type
_entity_poly.pdbx_seq_one_letter_code
_entity_poly.pdbx_strand_id
1 'polypeptide(L)'
;MVAFSFSRVGRSMRGILLPTAVVIGFSCLLTYFFILYKPTVGPGIAQRLGWQAWDAVATVDYFDKEPSTPTVTGDPEDGRPIPGNDDETDWWETTPNQPWDTTDDIESYPLDVWAPLLPHETGLSEIAITRCMMPPSLVGDLCAPTTTVEQDAIKGNWVRVDRDLNKQAGLWTLNIYYRRTRRLDIPLITDLRLLPANEIPEPLSDPWVKVDHSIRDGIMRADPMYLWYLPGKTMNEMSAEEKANLITEVDVLFGEDRPWYGFEKVEPPVTPEKEGQLDSVYVTYRRGVQSVPRAHPLHFSRNGKFKILQVADLHFSVSRGVCRETSLDPCVNSDNLTNTLLGHVLDEEKPDLVVFSGDQLNGQGTSWDPKSVLAKFAVAATDRKIPWAAIFGNHDEENGDVKQEQIRMMKALPYSMVQRGPTDIHGVGNYVLDVKSADASMTSLLTLYFLDSGSYSSGYLDWLGYFFPTEYDWIHEDQINWFLQESSKIQPIERPFTPDTGKDFGSIWARQADQITPTTRKLAKPNAMMFFHIPLQESYGTADRDPRTGQVLDIGLHDLENSGAAKKSDGMFEKGLKKALESGHVTGGGVPEVKVVANGHCHITEDCKRVEDVWLCFGGGGSYSGYGQVGFDRRFRIYEISDYGETIRTYKRTEKDEILNSYILAGPGAPLFNPRS
;
A
#
# COMPACT_ATOMS: atom_id res chain seq x y z
N MET A 1 -9.96 27.47 -83.56
CA MET A 1 -11.29 26.88 -83.34
C MET A 1 -11.09 25.48 -82.73
N VAL A 2 -10.98 25.38 -81.40
CA VAL A 2 -11.18 24.15 -80.62
C VAL A 2 -11.78 24.62 -79.30
N ALA A 3 -13.10 24.45 -79.13
CA ALA A 3 -13.78 24.84 -77.91
C ALA A 3 -13.54 23.79 -76.83
N PHE A 4 -12.68 24.09 -75.87
CA PHE A 4 -12.51 23.28 -74.66
C PHE A 4 -13.78 23.39 -73.81
N SER A 5 -14.60 22.34 -73.81
CA SER A 5 -15.82 22.30 -73.00
C SER A 5 -15.46 21.98 -71.55
N PHE A 6 -15.62 22.97 -70.67
CA PHE A 6 -15.51 22.84 -69.20
C PHE A 6 -16.43 21.74 -68.61
N SER A 7 -17.41 21.24 -69.37
CA SER A 7 -18.31 20.17 -68.93
C SER A 7 -17.64 18.79 -68.77
N ARG A 8 -16.55 18.51 -69.49
CA ARG A 8 -15.84 17.21 -69.40
C ARG A 8 -14.94 17.09 -68.18
N VAL A 9 -14.31 18.19 -67.75
CA VAL A 9 -13.46 18.21 -66.55
C VAL A 9 -14.31 18.06 -65.28
N GLY A 10 -15.47 18.72 -65.21
CA GLY A 10 -16.39 18.60 -64.07
C GLY A 10 -16.96 17.19 -63.88
N ARG A 11 -17.19 16.44 -64.98
CA ARG A 11 -17.62 15.03 -64.90
C ARG A 11 -16.50 14.09 -64.43
N SER A 12 -15.27 14.32 -64.87
CA SER A 12 -14.11 13.53 -64.45
C SER A 12 -13.78 13.75 -62.97
N MET A 13 -13.83 15.00 -62.49
CA MET A 13 -13.65 15.31 -61.06
C MET A 13 -14.74 14.71 -60.18
N ARG A 14 -16.01 14.69 -60.64
CA ARG A 14 -17.10 13.99 -59.93
C ARG A 14 -16.88 12.47 -59.86
N GLY A 15 -16.30 11.87 -60.90
CA GLY A 15 -16.00 10.43 -60.94
C GLY A 15 -14.92 9.98 -59.96
N ILE A 16 -14.04 10.89 -59.51
CA ILE A 16 -12.96 10.60 -58.56
C ILE A 16 -13.32 11.06 -57.15
N LEU A 17 -13.90 12.25 -57.01
CA LEU A 17 -14.22 12.84 -55.70
C LEU A 17 -15.30 12.07 -54.96
N LEU A 18 -16.32 11.56 -55.66
CA LEU A 18 -17.40 10.81 -55.02
C LEU A 18 -16.93 9.48 -54.41
N PRO A 19 -16.23 8.59 -55.14
CA PRO A 19 -15.72 7.36 -54.53
C PRO A 19 -14.66 7.64 -53.45
N THR A 20 -13.81 8.65 -53.62
CA THR A 20 -12.80 9.00 -52.60
C THR A 20 -13.46 9.50 -51.31
N ALA A 21 -14.47 10.37 -51.40
CA ALA A 21 -15.22 10.84 -50.24
C ALA A 21 -16.01 9.72 -49.56
N VAL A 22 -16.53 8.76 -50.32
CA VAL A 22 -17.21 7.57 -49.76
C VAL A 22 -16.21 6.67 -49.04
N VAL A 23 -15.02 6.43 -49.59
CA VAL A 23 -13.97 5.62 -48.95
C VAL A 23 -13.47 6.30 -47.67
N ILE A 24 -13.22 7.61 -47.70
CA ILE A 24 -12.81 8.37 -46.52
C ILE A 24 -13.93 8.37 -45.48
N GLY A 25 -15.17 8.63 -45.88
CA GLY A 25 -16.33 8.62 -44.98
C GLY A 25 -16.56 7.25 -44.34
N PHE A 26 -16.44 6.17 -45.12
CA PHE A 26 -16.56 4.80 -44.61
C PHE A 26 -15.38 4.42 -43.69
N SER A 27 -14.17 4.88 -43.99
CA SER A 27 -12.99 4.68 -43.14
C SER A 27 -13.11 5.44 -41.81
N CYS A 28 -13.59 6.68 -41.84
CA CYS A 28 -13.88 7.45 -40.63
C CYS A 28 -15.01 6.83 -39.81
N LEU A 29 -16.04 6.28 -40.46
CA LEU A 29 -17.15 5.60 -39.80
C LEU A 29 -16.70 4.28 -39.17
N LEU A 30 -15.86 3.48 -39.85
CA LEU A 30 -15.22 2.30 -39.27
C LEU A 30 -14.30 2.67 -38.10
N THR A 31 -13.49 3.72 -38.25
CA THR A 31 -12.62 4.22 -37.16
C THR A 31 -13.45 4.67 -35.97
N TYR A 32 -14.58 5.33 -36.22
CA TYR A 32 -15.54 5.63 -35.16
C TYR A 32 -16.05 4.33 -34.53
N PHE A 33 -16.69 3.42 -35.26
CA PHE A 33 -17.28 2.21 -34.65
C PHE A 33 -16.29 1.24 -33.98
N PHE A 34 -15.07 1.10 -34.49
CA PHE A 34 -14.12 0.10 -34.01
C PHE A 34 -13.03 0.65 -33.10
N ILE A 35 -12.76 1.97 -33.14
CA ILE A 35 -11.66 2.57 -32.36
C ILE A 35 -12.18 3.62 -31.37
N LEU A 36 -13.07 4.51 -31.80
CA LEU A 36 -13.48 5.69 -30.98
C LEU A 36 -14.81 5.50 -30.25
N TYR A 37 -15.74 4.76 -30.83
CA TYR A 37 -17.04 4.39 -30.29
C TYR A 37 -16.85 3.15 -29.44
N LYS A 38 -16.42 3.39 -28.20
CA LYS A 38 -16.60 2.44 -27.13
C LYS A 38 -17.98 2.71 -26.57
N PRO A 39 -19.04 1.95 -26.92
CA PRO A 39 -20.30 2.07 -26.20
C PRO A 39 -19.97 1.85 -24.73
N THR A 40 -20.23 2.86 -23.91
CA THR A 40 -20.31 2.64 -22.47
C THR A 40 -21.43 1.64 -22.29
N VAL A 41 -21.04 0.40 -22.01
CA VAL A 41 -21.96 -0.55 -21.41
C VAL A 41 -22.56 0.20 -20.23
N GLY A 42 -23.89 0.26 -20.13
CA GLY A 42 -24.54 0.73 -18.91
C GLY A 42 -24.04 -0.07 -17.70
N PRO A 43 -24.48 0.21 -16.47
CA PRO A 43 -23.93 -0.36 -15.24
C PRO A 43 -24.28 -1.85 -15.03
N GLY A 44 -24.13 -2.69 -16.05
CA GLY A 44 -23.99 -4.13 -15.95
C GLY A 44 -22.49 -4.46 -16.03
N ILE A 45 -21.95 -4.98 -14.93
CA ILE A 45 -20.59 -5.50 -14.81
C ILE A 45 -20.29 -6.40 -16.03
N ALA A 46 -19.15 -6.20 -16.68
CA ALA A 46 -18.69 -7.10 -17.75
C ALA A 46 -18.59 -8.51 -17.17
N GLN A 47 -19.48 -9.41 -17.57
CA GLN A 47 -19.47 -10.81 -17.15
C GLN A 47 -18.57 -11.60 -18.09
N ARG A 48 -17.42 -12.07 -17.61
CA ARG A 48 -16.63 -13.07 -18.32
C ARG A 48 -17.17 -14.45 -17.95
N LEU A 49 -17.80 -15.14 -18.90
CA LEU A 49 -18.22 -16.53 -18.72
C LEU A 49 -16.96 -17.41 -18.69
N GLY A 50 -16.69 -18.03 -17.54
CA GLY A 50 -15.68 -19.09 -17.43
C GLY A 50 -16.06 -20.29 -18.30
N TRP A 51 -15.07 -20.95 -18.90
CA TRP A 51 -15.29 -22.09 -19.81
C TRP A 51 -15.33 -23.45 -19.09
N GLN A 52 -14.97 -23.50 -17.80
CA GLN A 52 -14.99 -24.71 -16.96
C GLN A 52 -16.09 -24.72 -15.87
N ALA A 53 -16.78 -23.60 -15.64
CA ALA A 53 -17.96 -23.50 -14.76
C ALA A 53 -18.79 -22.27 -15.17
N TRP A 54 -20.11 -22.35 -14.98
CA TRP A 54 -21.01 -21.22 -15.20
C TRP A 54 -20.83 -20.24 -14.05
N ASP A 55 -20.07 -19.16 -14.27
CA ASP A 55 -20.05 -18.07 -13.29
C ASP A 55 -19.82 -16.69 -13.90
N ALA A 56 -20.39 -15.70 -13.23
CA ALA A 56 -20.22 -14.30 -13.57
C ALA A 56 -18.90 -13.79 -12.98
N VAL A 57 -17.81 -13.91 -13.73
CA VAL A 57 -16.53 -13.33 -13.30
C VAL A 57 -16.61 -11.82 -13.46
N ALA A 58 -16.66 -11.09 -12.34
CA ALA A 58 -16.42 -9.65 -12.31
C ALA A 58 -14.92 -9.44 -12.56
N THR A 59 -14.57 -9.09 -13.79
CA THR A 59 -13.20 -8.67 -14.10
C THR A 59 -13.01 -7.23 -13.63
N VAL A 60 -12.01 -7.03 -12.78
CA VAL A 60 -11.48 -5.73 -12.30
C VAL A 60 -12.31 -5.14 -11.14
N ASP A 61 -11.61 -4.67 -10.09
CA ASP A 61 -12.13 -4.02 -8.85
C ASP A 61 -12.45 -4.88 -7.63
N TYR A 62 -11.89 -6.10 -7.51
CA TYR A 62 -11.97 -6.87 -6.26
C TYR A 62 -11.39 -6.09 -5.05
N PHE A 63 -10.38 -5.25 -5.29
CA PHE A 63 -9.76 -4.40 -4.27
C PHE A 63 -10.32 -2.98 -4.19
N ASP A 64 -11.22 -2.59 -5.11
CA ASP A 64 -11.76 -1.22 -5.23
C ASP A 64 -13.25 -1.13 -4.84
N LYS A 65 -13.87 -2.22 -4.36
CA LYS A 65 -15.19 -2.14 -3.69
C LYS A 65 -15.06 -1.30 -2.41
N GLU A 66 -15.78 -0.18 -2.37
CA GLU A 66 -15.95 0.60 -1.15
C GLU A 66 -16.66 -0.21 -0.05
N PRO A 67 -16.33 0.01 1.23
CA PRO A 67 -17.09 -0.58 2.34
C PRO A 67 -18.53 -0.06 2.28
N SER A 68 -19.48 -0.96 2.05
CA SER A 68 -20.88 -0.66 2.34
C SER A 68 -21.05 -0.47 3.84
N THR A 69 -21.68 0.63 4.24
CA THR A 69 -22.02 0.93 5.63
C THR A 69 -22.78 -0.25 6.23
N PRO A 70 -22.38 -0.80 7.40
CA PRO A 70 -23.17 -1.84 8.04
C PRO A 70 -24.53 -1.24 8.40
N THR A 71 -25.58 -1.65 7.68
CA THR A 71 -26.95 -1.32 8.04
C THR A 71 -27.30 -2.23 9.21
N VAL A 72 -27.05 -1.77 10.43
CA VAL A 72 -27.51 -2.46 11.65
C VAL A 72 -29.03 -2.34 11.67
N THR A 73 -29.71 -3.30 11.05
CA THR A 73 -31.12 -3.59 11.31
C THR A 73 -31.16 -4.76 12.27
N GLY A 74 -30.87 -4.48 13.54
CA GLY A 74 -31.10 -5.44 14.62
C GLY A 74 -32.58 -5.44 14.97
N ASP A 75 -33.29 -6.51 14.61
CA ASP A 75 -34.59 -6.82 15.20
C ASP A 75 -34.40 -7.22 16.67
N PRO A 76 -35.22 -6.71 17.61
CA PRO A 76 -35.05 -6.97 19.04
C PRO A 76 -35.87 -8.19 19.49
N GLU A 77 -35.32 -9.40 19.38
CA GLU A 77 -35.87 -10.58 20.07
C GLU A 77 -34.76 -11.52 20.57
N ASP A 78 -34.37 -11.39 21.83
CA ASP A 78 -34.68 -12.39 22.88
C ASP A 78 -34.10 -11.88 24.22
N GLY A 79 -34.98 -11.50 25.13
CA GLY A 79 -34.61 -11.00 26.45
C GLY A 79 -34.21 -12.15 27.37
N ARG A 80 -32.91 -12.35 27.59
CA ARG A 80 -32.40 -13.14 28.73
C ARG A 80 -31.27 -12.39 29.44
N PRO A 81 -31.31 -12.27 30.77
CA PRO A 81 -30.30 -11.53 31.51
C PRO A 81 -29.00 -12.33 31.56
N ILE A 82 -27.91 -11.74 31.10
CA ILE A 82 -26.57 -12.30 31.22
C ILE A 82 -26.04 -11.97 32.63
N PRO A 83 -25.69 -12.97 33.46
CA PRO A 83 -25.06 -12.72 34.74
C PRO A 83 -23.58 -12.36 34.55
N GLY A 84 -23.15 -11.29 35.22
CA GLY A 84 -21.79 -10.78 35.15
C GLY A 84 -20.74 -11.81 35.53
N ASN A 85 -19.72 -11.95 34.68
CA ASN A 85 -18.48 -12.63 34.99
C ASN A 85 -17.35 -11.96 34.19
N ASP A 86 -16.24 -11.68 34.88
CA ASP A 86 -15.06 -10.92 34.43
C ASP A 86 -14.20 -11.64 33.34
N ASP A 87 -14.80 -12.41 32.42
CA ASP A 87 -14.14 -13.05 31.27
C ASP A 87 -14.85 -12.62 29.97
N GLU A 88 -14.89 -11.31 29.72
CA GLU A 88 -15.52 -10.73 28.53
C GLU A 88 -14.49 -10.68 27.39
N THR A 89 -14.67 -11.52 26.36
CA THR A 89 -13.88 -11.49 25.12
C THR A 89 -13.93 -10.08 24.54
N ASP A 90 -12.77 -9.47 24.28
CA ASP A 90 -12.70 -8.10 23.80
C ASP A 90 -13.42 -7.95 22.44
N TRP A 91 -14.09 -6.81 22.20
CA TRP A 91 -14.89 -6.61 20.99
C TRP A 91 -14.05 -6.72 19.71
N TRP A 92 -12.77 -6.37 19.76
CA TRP A 92 -11.85 -6.47 18.62
C TRP A 92 -11.44 -7.91 18.29
N GLU A 93 -11.66 -8.88 19.19
CA GLU A 93 -11.45 -10.31 18.92
C GLU A 93 -12.67 -10.96 18.24
N THR A 94 -13.84 -10.33 18.35
CA THR A 94 -15.13 -10.86 17.85
C THR A 94 -15.72 -10.06 16.69
N THR A 95 -15.14 -8.90 16.37
CA THR A 95 -15.55 -8.11 15.20
C THR A 95 -15.24 -8.93 13.95
N PRO A 96 -16.25 -9.28 13.12
CA PRO A 96 -16.01 -9.92 11.82
C PRO A 96 -15.01 -9.08 11.03
N ASN A 97 -14.15 -9.69 10.22
CA ASN A 97 -13.31 -8.84 9.37
C ASN A 97 -14.24 -8.02 8.46
N GLN A 98 -13.80 -6.81 8.12
CA GLN A 98 -14.53 -5.86 7.27
C GLN A 98 -15.12 -6.51 5.99
N PRO A 99 -16.16 -5.96 5.33
CA PRO A 99 -16.98 -6.61 4.28
C PRO A 99 -16.26 -7.23 3.06
N TRP A 100 -14.95 -7.04 2.92
CA TRP A 100 -14.07 -7.81 2.04
C TRP A 100 -13.66 -9.18 2.63
N ASP A 101 -14.27 -9.58 3.75
CA ASP A 101 -14.12 -10.84 4.53
C ASP A 101 -14.86 -12.02 3.91
N THR A 102 -15.44 -11.86 2.74
CA THR A 102 -15.88 -13.02 2.01
C THR A 102 -14.64 -13.72 1.47
N THR A 103 -14.49 -15.00 1.80
CA THR A 103 -14.14 -16.02 0.81
C THR A 103 -15.12 -15.86 -0.37
N ASP A 104 -15.06 -14.72 -1.09
CA ASP A 104 -15.80 -14.52 -2.31
C ASP A 104 -15.26 -15.59 -3.21
N ASP A 105 -16.11 -16.59 -3.40
CA ASP A 105 -16.08 -17.56 -4.47
C ASP A 105 -14.70 -17.69 -5.12
N ILE A 106 -13.74 -18.30 -4.40
CA ILE A 106 -12.42 -18.59 -4.96
C ILE A 106 -12.59 -19.46 -6.23
N GLU A 107 -13.71 -20.19 -6.30
CA GLU A 107 -14.17 -20.94 -7.46
C GLU A 107 -14.65 -20.03 -8.63
N SER A 108 -14.87 -18.74 -8.44
CA SER A 108 -15.15 -17.77 -9.51
C SER A 108 -13.90 -17.06 -10.03
N TYR A 109 -12.71 -17.23 -9.40
CA TYR A 109 -11.51 -16.54 -9.88
C TYR A 109 -11.05 -17.03 -11.26
N PRO A 110 -10.53 -16.14 -12.12
CA PRO A 110 -10.07 -16.50 -13.45
C PRO A 110 -8.87 -17.45 -13.38
N LEU A 111 -8.89 -18.52 -14.17
CA LEU A 111 -7.81 -19.50 -14.25
C LEU A 111 -6.75 -19.12 -15.30
N ASP A 112 -7.05 -18.13 -16.13
CA ASP A 112 -6.27 -17.74 -17.31
C ASP A 112 -5.70 -16.32 -17.22
N VAL A 113 -5.54 -15.81 -15.99
CA VAL A 113 -4.95 -14.50 -15.68
C VAL A 113 -3.89 -14.68 -14.61
N TRP A 114 -2.74 -14.05 -14.80
CA TRP A 114 -1.70 -14.00 -13.79
C TRP A 114 -2.07 -12.95 -12.74
N ALA A 115 -2.39 -13.42 -11.54
CA ALA A 115 -2.87 -12.57 -10.44
C ALA A 115 -2.27 -13.06 -9.12
N PRO A 116 -0.96 -12.83 -8.89
CA PRO A 116 -0.24 -13.45 -7.77
C PRO A 116 -0.71 -13.00 -6.39
N LEU A 117 -1.47 -11.89 -6.31
CA LEU A 117 -2.08 -11.42 -5.07
C LEU A 117 -3.40 -12.12 -4.73
N LEU A 118 -4.06 -12.79 -5.69
CA LEU A 118 -5.29 -13.51 -5.46
C LEU A 118 -4.99 -14.91 -4.91
N PRO A 119 -5.65 -15.36 -3.83
CA PRO A 119 -5.51 -16.73 -3.35
C PRO A 119 -6.21 -17.68 -4.32
N HIS A 120 -5.50 -18.71 -4.81
CA HIS A 120 -6.08 -19.76 -5.63
C HIS A 120 -6.00 -21.10 -4.90
N GLU A 121 -7.08 -21.87 -4.92
CA GLU A 121 -7.10 -23.28 -4.46
C GLU A 121 -6.76 -24.26 -5.60
N THR A 122 -6.81 -23.79 -6.84
CA THR A 122 -6.57 -24.64 -8.02
C THR A 122 -5.07 -24.74 -8.30
N GLY A 123 -4.55 -25.97 -8.24
CA GLY A 123 -3.14 -26.25 -8.54
C GLY A 123 -2.77 -26.10 -10.02
N LEU A 124 -1.47 -25.96 -10.27
CA LEU A 124 -0.91 -25.88 -11.62
C LEU A 124 -0.82 -27.28 -12.24
N SER A 125 -1.05 -27.41 -13.54
CA SER A 125 -0.95 -28.70 -14.25
C SER A 125 0.28 -28.81 -15.13
N GLU A 126 0.82 -27.69 -15.60
CA GLU A 126 1.95 -27.65 -16.52
C GLU A 126 2.70 -26.33 -16.41
N ILE A 127 4.03 -26.36 -16.59
CA ILE A 127 4.88 -25.17 -16.65
C ILE A 127 5.75 -25.25 -17.90
N ALA A 128 5.90 -24.12 -18.58
CA ALA A 128 6.81 -23.93 -19.70
C ALA A 128 7.60 -22.64 -19.51
N ILE A 129 8.78 -22.58 -20.13
CA ILE A 129 9.59 -21.36 -20.22
C ILE A 129 9.76 -21.06 -21.70
N THR A 130 9.48 -19.84 -22.13
CA THR A 130 9.66 -19.46 -23.54
C THR A 130 10.49 -18.19 -23.67
N ARG A 131 11.40 -18.24 -24.64
CA ARG A 131 12.16 -17.07 -25.08
C ARG A 131 11.31 -16.24 -26.02
N CYS A 132 11.42 -14.92 -25.92
CA CYS A 132 10.83 -14.00 -26.89
C CYS A 132 11.80 -12.87 -27.23
N MET A 133 12.11 -12.74 -28.53
CA MET A 133 13.05 -11.74 -29.06
C MET A 133 12.57 -10.30 -28.88
N MET A 134 11.27 -10.10 -28.66
CA MET A 134 10.66 -8.81 -28.38
C MET A 134 9.89 -8.90 -27.06
N PRO A 135 9.83 -7.81 -26.27
CA PRO A 135 9.02 -7.78 -25.07
C PRO A 135 7.56 -8.15 -25.36
N PRO A 136 6.91 -8.96 -24.51
CA PRO A 136 5.51 -9.35 -24.73
C PRO A 136 4.54 -8.16 -24.73
N SER A 137 4.90 -7.02 -24.14
CA SER A 137 4.15 -5.77 -24.24
C SER A 137 3.99 -5.26 -25.69
N LEU A 138 4.85 -5.68 -26.62
CA LEU A 138 4.79 -5.29 -28.03
C LEU A 138 4.13 -6.35 -28.92
N VAL A 139 4.27 -7.64 -28.57
CA VAL A 139 3.88 -8.76 -29.44
C VAL A 139 2.79 -9.67 -28.86
N GLY A 140 2.30 -9.36 -27.66
CA GLY A 140 1.29 -10.16 -26.97
C GLY A 140 1.75 -11.61 -26.78
N ASP A 141 0.91 -12.55 -27.22
CA ASP A 141 1.14 -13.98 -27.05
C ASP A 141 1.87 -14.64 -28.23
N LEU A 142 2.51 -13.86 -29.10
CA LEU A 142 3.26 -14.38 -30.25
C LEU A 142 4.31 -15.45 -29.87
N CYS A 143 4.89 -15.31 -28.68
CA CYS A 143 5.90 -16.22 -28.13
C CYS A 143 5.36 -17.18 -27.06
N ALA A 144 4.04 -17.23 -26.86
CA ALA A 144 3.44 -18.18 -25.95
C ALA A 144 3.72 -19.62 -26.43
N PRO A 145 3.83 -20.59 -25.51
CA PRO A 145 4.01 -21.97 -25.90
C PRO A 145 2.82 -22.44 -26.75
N THR A 146 3.08 -23.32 -27.71
CA THR A 146 2.02 -23.86 -28.58
C THR A 146 0.96 -24.60 -27.76
N THR A 147 -0.29 -24.51 -28.21
CA THR A 147 -1.40 -25.23 -27.59
C THR A 147 -2.43 -25.67 -28.61
N THR A 148 -3.22 -26.69 -28.26
CA THR A 148 -4.43 -27.10 -28.98
C THR A 148 -5.66 -26.87 -28.12
N VAL A 149 -6.84 -26.76 -28.74
CA VAL A 149 -8.12 -26.63 -28.03
C VAL A 149 -8.34 -27.79 -27.05
N GLU A 150 -7.89 -29.00 -27.39
CA GLU A 150 -7.95 -30.15 -26.50
C GLU A 150 -7.02 -30.00 -25.29
N GLN A 151 -5.79 -29.53 -25.50
CA GLN A 151 -4.85 -29.27 -24.40
C GLN A 151 -5.38 -28.18 -23.47
N ASP A 152 -5.90 -27.08 -24.02
CA ASP A 152 -6.52 -26.01 -23.24
C ASP A 152 -7.72 -26.52 -22.46
N ALA A 153 -8.58 -27.34 -23.07
CA ALA A 153 -9.74 -27.92 -22.39
C ALA A 153 -9.38 -28.83 -21.21
N ILE A 154 -8.25 -29.53 -21.32
CA ILE A 154 -7.79 -30.52 -20.33
C ILE A 154 -6.93 -29.85 -19.24
N LYS A 155 -5.87 -29.17 -19.65
CA LYS A 155 -4.83 -28.61 -18.78
C LYS A 155 -5.08 -27.15 -18.41
N GLY A 156 -5.97 -26.45 -19.10
CA GLY A 156 -6.17 -25.01 -18.96
C GLY A 156 -5.35 -24.21 -19.97
N ASN A 157 -5.70 -22.93 -20.12
CA ASN A 157 -4.98 -22.01 -20.99
C ASN A 157 -3.58 -21.70 -20.41
N TRP A 158 -2.65 -21.34 -21.29
CA TRP A 158 -1.38 -20.76 -20.86
C TRP A 158 -1.60 -19.40 -20.20
N VAL A 159 -0.98 -19.23 -19.04
CA VAL A 159 -0.92 -17.98 -18.29
C VAL A 159 0.54 -17.56 -18.21
N ARG A 160 0.84 -16.35 -18.65
CA ARG A 160 2.19 -15.79 -18.59
C ARG A 160 2.40 -15.10 -17.24
N VAL A 161 3.51 -15.42 -16.57
CA VAL A 161 4.05 -14.58 -15.50
C VAL A 161 4.67 -13.35 -16.16
N ASP A 162 4.09 -12.16 -15.94
CA ASP A 162 4.51 -10.95 -16.67
C ASP A 162 5.90 -10.41 -16.30
N ARG A 163 6.52 -11.00 -15.27
CA ARG A 163 7.84 -10.60 -14.77
C ARG A 163 8.93 -11.38 -15.48
N ASP A 164 9.65 -10.67 -16.33
CA ASP A 164 10.72 -11.22 -17.18
C ASP A 164 11.92 -11.69 -16.36
N LEU A 165 12.26 -12.99 -16.45
CA LEU A 165 13.43 -13.56 -15.79
C LEU A 165 14.75 -12.92 -16.23
N ASN A 166 14.76 -12.39 -17.45
CA ASN A 166 15.95 -11.83 -18.10
C ASN A 166 16.01 -10.30 -18.01
N LYS A 167 15.14 -9.66 -17.22
CA LYS A 167 14.91 -8.21 -17.22
C LYS A 167 16.18 -7.35 -17.20
N GLN A 168 17.19 -7.72 -16.41
CA GLN A 168 18.44 -6.96 -16.28
C GLN A 168 19.65 -7.56 -17.05
N ALA A 169 19.66 -8.88 -17.27
CA ALA A 169 20.86 -9.60 -17.69
C ALA A 169 20.74 -10.32 -19.04
N GLY A 170 19.52 -10.45 -19.59
CA GLY A 170 19.27 -11.26 -20.77
C GLY A 170 19.31 -10.49 -22.08
N LEU A 171 19.71 -11.18 -23.14
CA LEU A 171 19.71 -10.67 -24.51
C LEU A 171 18.29 -10.61 -25.14
N TRP A 172 17.34 -11.34 -24.55
CA TRP A 172 15.94 -11.41 -24.94
C TRP A 172 15.10 -11.69 -23.70
N THR A 173 13.80 -11.43 -23.79
CA THR A 173 12.87 -11.74 -22.68
C THR A 173 12.70 -13.25 -22.53
N LEU A 174 12.59 -13.70 -21.29
CA LEU A 174 12.39 -15.10 -20.94
C LEU A 174 11.25 -15.19 -19.93
N ASN A 175 10.14 -15.76 -20.37
CA ASN A 175 8.89 -15.73 -19.61
C ASN A 175 8.54 -17.12 -19.11
N ILE A 176 8.04 -17.19 -17.88
CA ILE A 176 7.43 -18.40 -17.33
C ILE A 176 5.97 -18.41 -17.77
N TYR A 177 5.51 -19.56 -18.23
CA TYR A 177 4.11 -19.84 -18.48
C TYR A 177 3.67 -21.01 -17.61
N TYR A 178 2.48 -20.95 -17.05
CA TYR A 178 1.85 -22.08 -16.39
C TYR A 178 0.44 -22.31 -16.92
N ARG A 179 -0.10 -23.51 -16.68
CA ARG A 179 -1.51 -23.81 -16.86
C ARG A 179 -2.14 -24.19 -15.54
N ARG A 180 -3.42 -23.87 -15.39
CA ARG A 180 -4.23 -24.16 -14.22
C ARG A 180 -5.55 -24.77 -14.67
N THR A 181 -6.00 -25.83 -13.99
CA THR A 181 -7.22 -26.55 -14.36
C THR A 181 -7.97 -27.04 -13.13
N ARG A 182 -9.30 -26.95 -13.16
CA ARG A 182 -10.19 -27.52 -12.12
C ARG A 182 -10.56 -28.97 -12.39
N ARG A 183 -10.05 -29.56 -13.47
CA ARG A 183 -10.29 -30.97 -13.78
C ARG A 183 -9.75 -31.86 -12.66
N LEU A 184 -10.59 -32.79 -12.23
CA LEU A 184 -10.29 -33.64 -11.09
C LEU A 184 -9.41 -34.84 -11.44
N ASP A 185 -9.24 -35.12 -12.73
CA ASP A 185 -8.55 -36.28 -13.31
C ASP A 185 -7.14 -35.95 -13.84
N ILE A 186 -6.66 -34.74 -13.59
CA ILE A 186 -5.33 -34.28 -14.04
C ILE A 186 -4.34 -34.23 -12.87
N PRO A 187 -3.15 -34.84 -13.02
CA PRO A 187 -2.06 -34.67 -12.05
C PRO A 187 -1.69 -33.20 -11.89
N LEU A 188 -1.60 -32.73 -10.65
CA LEU A 188 -1.24 -31.35 -10.34
C LEU A 188 0.16 -31.24 -9.73
N ILE A 189 0.82 -30.12 -9.99
CA ILE A 189 2.19 -29.85 -9.60
C ILE A 189 2.28 -29.67 -8.08
N THR A 190 3.19 -30.43 -7.47
CA THR A 190 3.44 -30.46 -6.03
C THR A 190 4.81 -29.96 -5.64
N ASP A 191 5.79 -29.90 -6.55
CA ASP A 191 7.13 -29.44 -6.22
C ASP A 191 7.85 -28.83 -7.44
N LEU A 192 8.81 -27.95 -7.18
CA LEU A 192 9.66 -27.28 -8.18
C LEU A 192 11.12 -27.37 -7.76
N ARG A 193 12.01 -27.62 -8.73
CA ARG A 193 13.47 -27.61 -8.51
C ARG A 193 14.21 -27.00 -9.68
N LEU A 194 15.30 -26.31 -9.39
CA LEU A 194 16.24 -25.80 -10.38
C LEU A 194 17.52 -26.63 -10.33
N LEU A 195 17.87 -27.27 -11.44
CA LEU A 195 19.05 -28.13 -11.52
C LEU A 195 19.92 -27.80 -12.73
N PRO A 196 21.26 -27.89 -12.60
CA PRO A 196 22.18 -27.85 -13.73
C PRO A 196 21.87 -28.88 -14.81
N ALA A 197 22.35 -28.65 -16.04
CA ALA A 197 22.10 -29.52 -17.19
C ALA A 197 22.51 -31.00 -17.01
N ASN A 198 23.52 -31.25 -16.17
CA ASN A 198 24.10 -32.56 -15.90
C ASN A 198 23.49 -33.26 -14.67
N GLU A 199 22.48 -32.66 -14.03
CA GLU A 199 21.82 -33.20 -12.84
C GLU A 199 20.35 -33.53 -13.12
N ILE A 200 19.81 -34.47 -12.35
CA ILE A 200 18.43 -34.95 -12.43
C ILE A 200 17.88 -35.01 -11.00
N PRO A 201 16.59 -34.70 -10.76
CA PRO A 201 16.03 -34.74 -9.42
C PRO A 201 16.06 -36.14 -8.81
N GLU A 202 16.33 -36.22 -7.50
CA GLU A 202 16.14 -37.43 -6.71
C GLU A 202 14.86 -37.36 -5.85
N PRO A 203 14.16 -38.50 -5.66
CA PRO A 203 14.48 -39.83 -6.18
C PRO A 203 14.05 -40.02 -7.64
N LEU A 204 14.81 -40.83 -8.40
CA LEU A 204 14.52 -41.14 -9.82
C LEU A 204 13.20 -41.92 -10.03
N SER A 205 12.59 -42.43 -8.96
CA SER A 205 11.28 -43.08 -9.00
C SER A 205 10.15 -42.09 -9.30
N ASP A 206 10.36 -40.81 -9.00
CA ASP A 206 9.32 -39.80 -9.10
C ASP A 206 9.22 -39.28 -10.54
N PRO A 207 8.01 -38.99 -11.04
CA PRO A 207 7.77 -38.62 -12.44
C PRO A 207 8.11 -37.14 -12.71
N TRP A 208 9.32 -36.70 -12.33
CA TRP A 208 9.79 -35.34 -12.56
C TRP A 208 9.79 -34.99 -14.06
N VAL A 209 9.23 -33.83 -14.39
CA VAL A 209 9.19 -33.31 -15.76
C VAL A 209 10.19 -32.17 -15.88
N LYS A 210 11.11 -32.30 -16.83
CA LYS A 210 12.07 -31.25 -17.20
C LYS A 210 11.38 -30.25 -18.14
N VAL A 211 11.47 -28.97 -17.84
CA VAL A 211 11.07 -27.91 -18.78
C VAL A 211 12.12 -27.82 -19.90
N ASP A 212 11.67 -27.79 -21.16
CA ASP A 212 12.54 -27.93 -22.34
C ASP A 212 13.61 -26.82 -22.46
N HIS A 213 13.25 -25.60 -22.11
CA HIS A 213 14.14 -24.44 -22.20
C HIS A 213 14.94 -24.24 -20.91
N SER A 214 16.22 -23.88 -21.06
CA SER A 214 17.04 -23.43 -19.94
C SER A 214 16.41 -22.17 -19.34
N ILE A 215 16.27 -22.12 -18.02
CA ILE A 215 15.80 -20.93 -17.31
C ILE A 215 16.84 -19.79 -17.33
N ARG A 216 18.07 -20.09 -17.78
CA ARG A 216 19.15 -19.13 -17.98
C ARG A 216 19.38 -18.78 -19.45
N ASP A 217 18.46 -19.19 -20.34
CA ASP A 217 18.57 -18.90 -21.76
C ASP A 217 18.60 -17.38 -22.02
N GLY A 218 19.62 -16.89 -22.71
CA GLY A 218 19.82 -15.46 -22.97
C GLY A 218 20.74 -14.75 -21.97
N ILE A 219 21.12 -15.38 -20.86
CA ILE A 219 22.12 -14.85 -19.93
C ILE A 219 23.53 -15.18 -20.44
N MET A 220 24.34 -14.15 -20.67
CA MET A 220 25.69 -14.36 -21.21
C MET A 220 26.60 -15.10 -20.22
N ARG A 221 27.31 -16.12 -20.71
CA ARG A 221 28.31 -16.91 -19.95
C ARG A 221 27.73 -17.63 -18.71
N ALA A 222 26.42 -17.87 -18.68
CA ALA A 222 25.80 -18.69 -17.66
C ALA A 222 25.66 -20.14 -18.13
N ASP A 223 26.00 -21.11 -17.27
CA ASP A 223 25.76 -22.52 -17.55
C ASP A 223 24.26 -22.82 -17.58
N PRO A 224 23.77 -23.68 -18.50
CA PRO A 224 22.35 -24.01 -18.59
C PRO A 224 21.82 -24.63 -17.31
N MET A 225 20.63 -24.18 -16.91
CA MET A 225 19.91 -24.65 -15.73
C MET A 225 18.45 -24.86 -16.13
N TYR A 226 17.83 -25.89 -15.58
CA TYR A 226 16.49 -26.31 -15.98
C TYR A 226 15.56 -26.34 -14.78
N LEU A 227 14.35 -25.84 -15.01
CA LEU A 227 13.23 -26.04 -14.09
C LEU A 227 12.70 -27.46 -14.26
N TRP A 228 12.54 -28.13 -13.13
CA TRP A 228 11.86 -29.40 -13.02
C TRP A 228 10.64 -29.22 -12.14
N TYR A 229 9.53 -29.82 -12.54
CA TYR A 229 8.32 -29.85 -11.71
C TYR A 229 7.86 -31.30 -11.48
N LEU A 230 7.25 -31.55 -10.33
CA LEU A 230 6.75 -32.87 -9.95
C LEU A 230 5.22 -32.90 -10.01
N PRO A 231 4.63 -33.55 -11.04
CA PRO A 231 3.21 -33.89 -11.04
C PRO A 231 2.93 -34.92 -9.95
N GLY A 232 2.03 -34.57 -9.04
CA GLY A 232 1.57 -35.46 -7.97
C GLY A 232 0.35 -36.27 -8.38
N LYS A 233 -0.56 -36.48 -7.41
CA LYS A 233 -1.83 -37.18 -7.63
C LYS A 233 -2.83 -36.32 -8.41
N THR A 234 -3.92 -36.93 -8.84
CA THR A 234 -5.10 -36.19 -9.31
C THR A 234 -5.90 -35.65 -8.12
N MET A 235 -6.68 -34.57 -8.30
CA MET A 235 -7.49 -34.01 -7.20
C MET A 235 -8.48 -35.01 -6.58
N ASN A 236 -8.94 -36.02 -7.34
CA ASN A 236 -9.80 -37.10 -6.86
C ASN A 236 -9.11 -38.04 -5.86
N GLU A 237 -7.79 -38.12 -5.91
CA GLU A 237 -6.97 -39.03 -5.10
C GLU A 237 -6.30 -38.33 -3.91
N MET A 238 -6.37 -36.99 -3.86
CA MET A 238 -5.74 -36.17 -2.83
C MET A 238 -6.62 -36.03 -1.59
N SER A 239 -5.98 -36.17 -0.44
CA SER A 239 -6.49 -35.70 0.86
C SER A 239 -6.55 -34.16 0.91
N ALA A 240 -7.25 -33.60 1.90
CA ALA A 240 -7.32 -32.15 2.10
C ALA A 240 -5.93 -31.52 2.35
N GLU A 241 -5.05 -32.23 3.09
CA GLU A 241 -3.68 -31.79 3.35
C GLU A 241 -2.82 -31.77 2.07
N GLU A 242 -2.97 -32.77 1.21
CA GLU A 242 -2.28 -32.79 -0.09
C GLU A 242 -2.76 -31.65 -1.00
N LYS A 243 -4.07 -31.34 -0.99
CA LYS A 243 -4.62 -30.20 -1.73
C LYS A 243 -4.07 -28.86 -1.23
N ALA A 244 -3.93 -28.71 0.09
CA ALA A 244 -3.37 -27.51 0.70
C ALA A 244 -1.88 -27.28 0.35
N ASN A 245 -1.15 -28.34 -0.06
CA ASN A 245 0.27 -28.28 -0.40
C ASN A 245 0.56 -28.20 -1.91
N LEU A 246 -0.48 -28.17 -2.75
CA LEU A 246 -0.34 -27.94 -4.19
C LEU A 246 0.32 -26.61 -4.49
N ILE A 247 1.11 -26.56 -5.55
CA ILE A 247 1.59 -25.29 -6.07
C ILE A 247 0.44 -24.63 -6.84
N THR A 248 0.02 -23.47 -6.36
CA THR A 248 -1.16 -22.75 -6.87
C THR A 248 -0.78 -21.52 -7.67
N GLU A 249 0.43 -20.99 -7.48
CA GLU A 249 0.90 -19.80 -8.18
C GLU A 249 2.43 -19.78 -8.33
N VAL A 250 2.91 -19.17 -9.41
CA VAL A 250 4.34 -18.94 -9.69
C VAL A 250 4.57 -17.46 -9.99
N ASP A 251 5.67 -16.93 -9.49
CA ASP A 251 6.06 -15.53 -9.61
C ASP A 251 7.59 -15.39 -9.66
N VAL A 252 8.10 -14.19 -9.92
CA VAL A 252 9.52 -13.87 -9.99
C VAL A 252 9.86 -12.80 -8.94
N LEU A 253 10.88 -13.04 -8.13
CA LEU A 253 11.43 -12.05 -7.22
C LEU A 253 12.75 -11.51 -7.79
N PHE A 254 12.92 -10.19 -7.70
CA PHE A 254 14.19 -9.53 -7.96
C PHE A 254 14.81 -9.11 -6.64
N GLY A 255 16.11 -9.33 -6.47
CA GLY A 255 16.82 -9.12 -5.21
C GLY A 255 16.85 -10.35 -4.31
N GLU A 256 17.72 -10.27 -3.30
CA GLU A 256 18.08 -11.39 -2.43
C GLU A 256 17.17 -11.51 -1.19
N ASP A 257 16.32 -10.52 -0.94
CA ASP A 257 15.47 -10.47 0.26
C ASP A 257 14.29 -11.44 0.18
N ARG A 258 13.40 -11.43 1.17
CA ARG A 258 12.28 -12.36 1.23
C ARG A 258 11.27 -12.14 0.08
N PRO A 259 10.65 -13.21 -0.44
CA PRO A 259 9.60 -13.09 -1.44
C PRO A 259 8.31 -12.49 -0.85
N TRP A 260 7.34 -12.22 -1.72
CA TRP A 260 6.00 -11.78 -1.33
C TRP A 260 5.38 -12.72 -0.28
N TYR A 261 4.50 -12.20 0.59
CA TYR A 261 3.89 -13.00 1.66
C TYR A 261 3.23 -14.27 1.11
N GLY A 262 3.54 -15.41 1.73
CA GLY A 262 3.03 -16.74 1.35
C GLY A 262 3.78 -17.40 0.19
N PHE A 263 4.79 -16.74 -0.40
CA PHE A 263 5.64 -17.33 -1.43
C PHE A 263 6.95 -17.87 -0.84
N GLU A 264 7.49 -18.88 -1.50
CA GLU A 264 8.79 -19.49 -1.22
C GLU A 264 9.71 -19.31 -2.44
N LYS A 265 11.03 -19.29 -2.21
CA LYS A 265 12.02 -19.25 -3.30
C LYS A 265 12.34 -20.65 -3.78
N VAL A 266 12.51 -20.81 -5.09
CA VAL A 266 13.21 -21.96 -5.66
C VAL A 266 14.70 -21.64 -5.69
N GLU A 267 15.50 -22.44 -4.98
CA GLU A 267 16.96 -22.33 -4.95
C GLU A 267 17.60 -23.24 -6.01
N PRO A 268 18.78 -22.87 -6.57
CA PRO A 268 19.49 -21.59 -6.44
C PRO A 268 18.86 -20.47 -7.30
N PRO A 269 19.32 -19.20 -7.21
CA PRO A 269 18.84 -18.14 -8.10
C PRO A 269 19.08 -18.44 -9.58
N VAL A 270 18.13 -18.00 -10.42
CA VAL A 270 18.22 -18.02 -11.88
C VAL A 270 19.41 -17.17 -12.32
N THR A 271 19.46 -15.93 -11.84
CA THR A 271 20.60 -15.02 -12.04
C THR A 271 21.18 -14.71 -10.67
N PRO A 272 22.45 -15.03 -10.37
CA PRO A 272 23.06 -14.64 -9.11
C PRO A 272 23.30 -13.13 -9.05
N GLU A 273 23.25 -12.56 -7.85
CA GLU A 273 23.58 -11.16 -7.62
C GLU A 273 25.00 -10.84 -8.12
N LYS A 274 25.14 -9.68 -8.74
CA LYS A 274 26.44 -9.06 -9.03
C LYS A 274 26.40 -7.63 -8.49
N GLU A 275 27.06 -7.43 -7.36
CA GLU A 275 27.06 -6.17 -6.61
C GLU A 275 27.23 -4.94 -7.51
N GLY A 276 26.28 -4.00 -7.39
CA GLY A 276 26.24 -2.75 -8.15
C GLY A 276 25.95 -2.89 -9.66
N GLN A 277 25.61 -4.10 -10.15
CA GLN A 277 25.36 -4.35 -11.58
C GLN A 277 24.07 -5.10 -11.85
N LEU A 278 23.80 -6.19 -11.14
CA LEU A 278 22.65 -7.05 -11.35
C LEU A 278 22.07 -7.49 -10.01
N ASP A 279 20.76 -7.36 -9.89
CA ASP A 279 20.00 -7.98 -8.81
C ASP A 279 19.87 -9.48 -9.08
N SER A 280 19.82 -10.27 -8.02
CA SER A 280 19.51 -11.70 -8.16
C SER A 280 18.09 -11.89 -8.67
N VAL A 281 17.86 -12.96 -9.44
CA VAL A 281 16.52 -13.32 -9.94
C VAL A 281 16.15 -14.68 -9.39
N TYR A 282 15.02 -14.76 -8.69
CA TYR A 282 14.49 -16.01 -8.14
C TYR A 282 13.14 -16.35 -8.77
N VAL A 283 12.93 -17.63 -9.08
CA VAL A 283 11.57 -18.16 -9.21
C VAL A 283 11.00 -18.29 -7.81
N THR A 284 9.76 -17.88 -7.64
CA THR A 284 9.01 -18.03 -6.40
C THR A 284 7.69 -18.71 -6.66
N TYR A 285 7.17 -19.42 -5.68
CA TYR A 285 5.89 -20.12 -5.80
C TYR A 285 5.12 -20.08 -4.49
N ARG A 286 3.80 -20.25 -4.57
CA ARG A 286 2.91 -20.36 -3.40
C ARG A 286 2.26 -21.72 -3.34
N ARG A 287 2.16 -22.27 -2.13
CA ARG A 287 1.43 -23.51 -1.84
C ARG A 287 0.04 -23.20 -1.28
N GLY A 288 -0.97 -23.82 -1.86
CA GLY A 288 -2.36 -23.68 -1.44
C GLY A 288 -2.84 -22.23 -1.34
N VAL A 289 -3.78 -22.01 -0.44
CA VAL A 289 -4.25 -20.68 -0.05
C VAL A 289 -3.53 -20.26 1.22
N GLN A 290 -2.77 -19.16 1.12
CA GLN A 290 -2.13 -18.52 2.27
C GLN A 290 -2.94 -17.29 2.66
N SER A 291 -3.74 -17.40 3.73
CA SER A 291 -4.52 -16.28 4.23
C SER A 291 -3.60 -15.18 4.75
N VAL A 292 -3.81 -13.95 4.30
CA VAL A 292 -3.07 -12.77 4.77
C VAL A 292 -3.61 -12.37 6.15
N PRO A 293 -2.80 -12.39 7.23
CA PRO A 293 -3.22 -11.97 8.56
C PRO A 293 -3.67 -10.51 8.54
N ARG A 294 -4.81 -10.22 9.18
CA ARG A 294 -5.35 -8.86 9.29
C ARG A 294 -5.03 -8.27 10.66
N ALA A 295 -4.89 -6.95 10.69
CA ALA A 295 -4.81 -6.20 11.93
C ALA A 295 -6.19 -6.16 12.60
N HIS A 296 -6.19 -6.20 13.93
CA HIS A 296 -7.39 -5.86 14.68
C HIS A 296 -7.74 -4.38 14.44
N PRO A 297 -9.02 -4.00 14.56
CA PRO A 297 -9.41 -2.59 14.55
C PRO A 297 -8.60 -1.81 15.59
N LEU A 298 -8.19 -0.58 15.27
CA LEU A 298 -7.39 0.22 16.19
C LEU A 298 -8.21 0.60 17.43
N HIS A 299 -7.62 0.35 18.60
CA HIS A 299 -8.26 0.63 19.86
C HIS A 299 -7.25 1.15 20.89
N PHE A 300 -7.73 1.98 21.81
CA PHE A 300 -6.98 2.30 23.01
C PHE A 300 -6.87 1.05 23.90
N SER A 301 -5.86 1.00 24.74
CA SER A 301 -5.85 0.10 25.87
C SER A 301 -6.98 0.42 26.86
N ARG A 302 -7.31 -0.51 27.76
CA ARG A 302 -8.27 -0.27 28.85
C ARG A 302 -7.84 0.82 29.84
N ASN A 303 -6.59 1.28 29.80
CA ASN A 303 -6.10 2.42 30.57
C ASN A 303 -6.00 3.73 29.76
N GLY A 304 -6.59 3.75 28.56
CA GLY A 304 -6.70 4.95 27.73
C GLY A 304 -5.39 5.38 27.08
N LYS A 305 -4.51 4.43 26.75
CA LYS A 305 -3.24 4.66 26.05
C LYS A 305 -3.27 4.12 24.64
N PHE A 306 -2.61 4.82 23.73
CA PHE A 306 -2.35 4.40 22.36
C PHE A 306 -1.02 5.02 21.90
N LYS A 307 -0.14 4.23 21.26
CA LYS A 307 1.19 4.67 20.84
C LYS A 307 1.36 4.49 19.33
N ILE A 308 1.85 5.55 18.67
CA ILE A 308 2.18 5.56 17.25
C ILE A 308 3.69 5.73 17.07
N LEU A 309 4.32 4.85 16.31
CA LEU A 309 5.69 5.05 15.79
C LEU A 309 5.60 5.56 14.35
N GLN A 310 6.13 6.76 14.09
CA GLN A 310 6.30 7.26 12.72
C GLN A 310 7.66 6.82 12.18
N VAL A 311 7.64 6.20 11.00
CA VAL A 311 8.82 5.81 10.23
C VAL A 311 8.79 6.58 8.92
N ALA A 312 9.74 7.48 8.73
CA ALA A 312 9.83 8.30 7.52
C ALA A 312 11.01 7.87 6.66
N ASP A 313 10.84 7.92 5.33
CA ASP A 313 11.91 7.91 4.35
C ASP A 313 12.81 6.66 4.43
N LEU A 314 12.22 5.48 4.18
CA LEU A 314 12.97 4.21 4.19
C LEU A 314 13.95 4.12 3.02
N HIS A 315 13.55 4.58 1.83
CA HIS A 315 14.36 4.50 0.61
C HIS A 315 14.90 3.09 0.30
N PHE A 316 14.05 2.08 0.38
CA PHE A 316 14.47 0.72 0.04
C PHE A 316 14.58 0.51 -1.46
N SER A 317 15.51 -0.38 -1.84
CA SER A 317 15.82 -0.70 -3.24
C SER A 317 15.45 -2.15 -3.56
N VAL A 318 15.51 -2.56 -4.83
CA VAL A 318 15.41 -3.98 -5.19
C VAL A 318 16.60 -4.75 -4.60
N SER A 319 17.80 -4.20 -4.76
CA SER A 319 19.01 -4.65 -4.06
C SER A 319 18.91 -4.41 -2.55
N ARG A 320 19.90 -4.86 -1.78
CA ARG A 320 19.96 -4.65 -0.32
C ARG A 320 20.26 -3.20 0.11
N GLY A 321 20.19 -2.24 -0.80
CA GLY A 321 20.41 -0.82 -0.55
C GLY A 321 21.88 -0.43 -0.38
N VAL A 322 22.16 0.86 -0.52
CA VAL A 322 23.47 1.47 -0.28
C VAL A 322 23.36 2.43 0.88
N CYS A 323 24.28 2.34 1.83
CA CYS A 323 24.33 3.26 2.96
C CYS A 323 24.60 4.69 2.51
N ARG A 324 23.81 5.64 3.02
CA ARG A 324 23.98 7.06 2.75
C ARG A 324 24.40 7.78 4.04
N GLU A 325 25.42 8.63 3.89
CA GLU A 325 25.76 9.71 4.84
C GLU A 325 25.77 9.30 6.33
N THR A 326 26.37 8.14 6.64
CA THR A 326 26.49 7.59 7.99
C THR A 326 27.95 7.40 8.38
N SER A 327 28.24 7.44 9.69
CA SER A 327 29.54 7.08 10.26
C SER A 327 29.71 5.59 10.55
N LEU A 328 28.67 4.78 10.30
CA LEU A 328 28.73 3.33 10.48
C LEU A 328 29.76 2.72 9.50
N ASP A 329 30.72 1.94 10.03
CA ASP A 329 31.78 1.29 9.25
C ASP A 329 32.08 -0.11 9.82
N PRO A 330 31.98 -1.19 9.02
CA PRO A 330 31.46 -1.22 7.65
C PRO A 330 29.93 -1.04 7.62
N CYS A 331 29.44 -0.26 6.66
CA CYS A 331 28.01 -0.16 6.35
C CYS A 331 27.73 -0.79 4.99
N VAL A 332 27.11 -1.98 5.02
CA VAL A 332 26.76 -2.78 3.84
C VAL A 332 25.35 -3.31 4.03
N ASN A 333 24.57 -3.40 2.94
CA ASN A 333 23.17 -3.85 2.97
C ASN A 333 22.29 -2.94 3.84
N SER A 334 22.20 -1.66 3.49
CA SER A 334 21.53 -0.64 4.30
C SER A 334 20.04 -0.93 4.56
N ASP A 335 19.34 -1.62 3.66
CA ASP A 335 17.95 -2.02 3.86
C ASP A 335 17.83 -3.01 5.04
N ASN A 336 18.78 -3.96 5.14
CA ASN A 336 18.83 -4.94 6.22
C ASN A 336 19.25 -4.32 7.56
N LEU A 337 20.21 -3.40 7.53
CA LEU A 337 20.59 -2.62 8.71
C LEU A 337 19.41 -1.76 9.20
N THR A 338 18.67 -1.16 8.29
CA THR A 338 17.46 -0.37 8.61
C THR A 338 16.37 -1.23 9.20
N ASN A 339 16.09 -2.40 8.61
CA ASN A 339 15.13 -3.35 9.19
C ASN A 339 15.54 -3.87 10.57
N THR A 340 16.85 -4.05 10.80
CA THR A 340 17.39 -4.42 12.12
C THR A 340 17.17 -3.31 13.14
N LEU A 341 17.52 -2.07 12.78
CA LEU A 341 17.31 -0.88 13.62
C LEU A 341 15.82 -0.66 13.92
N LEU A 342 14.97 -0.71 12.89
CA LEU A 342 13.52 -0.57 13.05
C LEU A 342 12.97 -1.70 13.94
N GLY A 343 13.43 -2.93 13.76
CA GLY A 343 13.06 -4.05 14.62
C GLY A 343 13.39 -3.79 16.10
N HIS A 344 14.60 -3.31 16.39
CA HIS A 344 15.03 -2.93 17.73
C HIS A 344 14.14 -1.82 18.32
N VAL A 345 13.88 -0.75 17.56
CA VAL A 345 13.03 0.35 18.02
C VAL A 345 11.59 -0.10 18.28
N LEU A 346 11.05 -1.02 17.47
CA LEU A 346 9.72 -1.60 17.69
C LEU A 346 9.67 -2.44 18.97
N ASP A 347 10.72 -3.20 19.27
CA ASP A 347 10.80 -4.03 20.49
C ASP A 347 10.87 -3.17 21.76
N GLU A 348 11.56 -2.03 21.66
CA GLU A 348 11.73 -1.07 22.73
C GLU A 348 10.49 -0.19 22.96
N GLU A 349 9.91 0.34 21.89
CA GLU A 349 8.79 1.28 21.98
C GLU A 349 7.43 0.60 22.10
N LYS A 350 7.27 -0.59 21.51
CA LYS A 350 6.01 -1.36 21.47
C LYS A 350 4.80 -0.52 21.06
N PRO A 351 4.83 0.09 19.86
CA PRO A 351 3.71 0.89 19.38
C PRO A 351 2.48 0.03 19.08
N ASP A 352 1.31 0.63 19.20
CA ASP A 352 0.03 0.04 18.77
C ASP A 352 -0.22 0.22 17.27
N LEU A 353 0.46 1.20 16.64
CA LEU A 353 0.42 1.47 15.20
C LEU A 353 1.78 1.98 14.70
N VAL A 354 2.23 1.46 13.55
CA VAL A 354 3.32 2.06 12.77
C VAL A 354 2.75 2.89 11.62
N VAL A 355 3.26 4.11 11.42
CA VAL A 355 2.91 4.95 10.26
C VAL A 355 4.14 5.17 9.40
N PHE A 356 4.14 4.61 8.19
CA PHE A 356 5.16 4.87 7.16
C PHE A 356 4.81 6.15 6.39
N SER A 357 5.54 7.24 6.64
CA SER A 357 5.17 8.59 6.18
C SER A 357 5.80 9.01 4.84
N GLY A 358 5.77 8.11 3.85
CA GLY A 358 6.28 8.33 2.48
C GLY A 358 7.72 7.85 2.26
N ASP A 359 8.09 7.78 0.98
CA ASP A 359 9.39 7.34 0.46
C ASP A 359 9.82 5.98 1.02
N GLN A 360 8.91 5.01 0.93
CA GLN A 360 9.26 3.62 1.25
C GLN A 360 10.23 3.05 0.22
N LEU A 361 10.03 3.41 -1.05
CA LEU A 361 10.88 3.06 -2.17
C LEU A 361 11.88 4.19 -2.45
N ASN A 362 13.10 3.84 -2.80
CA ASN A 362 14.16 4.82 -3.05
C ASN A 362 13.98 5.66 -4.32
N GLY A 363 13.14 5.20 -5.26
CA GLY A 363 13.17 5.72 -6.63
C GLY A 363 14.55 5.58 -7.29
N GLN A 364 14.92 6.58 -8.08
CA GLN A 364 16.27 6.80 -8.63
C GLN A 364 16.89 5.62 -9.40
N GLY A 365 16.06 4.80 -10.04
CA GLY A 365 16.44 3.63 -10.82
C GLY A 365 16.74 2.37 -10.01
N THR A 366 16.65 2.44 -8.68
CA THR A 366 17.02 1.34 -7.76
C THR A 366 15.81 0.57 -7.21
N SER A 367 14.62 1.15 -7.29
CA SER A 367 13.33 0.54 -6.94
C SER A 367 12.51 0.21 -8.20
N TRP A 368 13.21 -0.14 -9.29
CA TRP A 368 12.63 -0.42 -10.61
C TRP A 368 11.59 -1.55 -10.63
N ASP A 369 11.55 -2.35 -9.57
CA ASP A 369 10.52 -3.33 -9.29
C ASP A 369 9.86 -3.10 -7.91
N PRO A 370 8.79 -2.30 -7.84
CA PRO A 370 8.11 -1.97 -6.60
C PRO A 370 7.66 -3.19 -5.79
N LYS A 371 7.19 -4.25 -6.46
CA LYS A 371 6.71 -5.46 -5.78
C LYS A 371 7.79 -6.13 -4.91
N SER A 372 9.03 -6.21 -5.40
CA SER A 372 10.15 -6.79 -4.63
C SER A 372 10.52 -5.91 -3.43
N VAL A 373 10.40 -4.58 -3.54
CA VAL A 373 10.62 -3.66 -2.43
C VAL A 373 9.48 -3.72 -1.41
N LEU A 374 8.23 -3.73 -1.88
CA LEU A 374 7.04 -3.80 -1.04
C LEU A 374 6.95 -5.12 -0.26
N ALA A 375 7.52 -6.21 -0.79
CA ALA A 375 7.64 -7.47 -0.06
C ALA A 375 8.50 -7.38 1.21
N LYS A 376 9.38 -6.36 1.33
CA LYS A 376 10.36 -6.26 2.42
C LYS A 376 10.26 -5.02 3.31
N PHE A 377 9.63 -3.93 2.90
CA PHE A 377 9.70 -2.66 3.66
C PHE A 377 9.01 -2.70 5.04
N ALA A 378 7.88 -3.41 5.16
CA ALA A 378 7.08 -3.45 6.38
C ALA A 378 7.38 -4.67 7.27
N VAL A 379 8.40 -5.47 6.95
CA VAL A 379 8.61 -6.79 7.58
C VAL A 379 8.87 -6.69 9.07
N ALA A 380 9.56 -5.64 9.52
CA ALA A 380 9.82 -5.41 10.93
C ALA A 380 8.52 -5.26 11.75
N ALA A 381 7.50 -4.62 11.18
CA ALA A 381 6.18 -4.46 11.79
C ALA A 381 5.33 -5.73 11.65
N THR A 382 5.30 -6.33 10.46
CA THR A 382 4.44 -7.49 10.18
C THR A 382 4.87 -8.75 10.93
N ASP A 383 6.18 -8.99 11.07
CA ASP A 383 6.69 -10.14 11.84
C ASP A 383 6.38 -9.98 13.36
N ARG A 384 6.19 -8.74 13.83
CA ARG A 384 5.75 -8.42 15.19
C ARG A 384 4.24 -8.32 15.35
N LYS A 385 3.47 -8.53 14.28
CA LYS A 385 2.01 -8.42 14.25
C LYS A 385 1.49 -7.04 14.61
N ILE A 386 2.28 -6.00 14.36
CA ILE A 386 1.90 -4.62 14.65
C ILE A 386 1.13 -4.06 13.44
N PRO A 387 -0.08 -3.52 13.63
CA PRO A 387 -0.80 -2.80 12.58
C PRO A 387 0.05 -1.68 11.99
N TRP A 388 -0.05 -1.48 10.68
CA TRP A 388 0.67 -0.37 10.04
C TRP A 388 -0.16 0.33 8.97
N ALA A 389 0.04 1.63 8.86
CA ALA A 389 -0.52 2.50 7.83
C ALA A 389 0.62 3.11 7.01
N ALA A 390 0.33 3.53 5.78
CA ALA A 390 1.32 4.14 4.89
C ALA A 390 0.69 5.21 4.01
N ILE A 391 1.50 6.20 3.66
CA ILE A 391 1.25 7.21 2.63
C ILE A 391 2.40 7.19 1.63
N PHE A 392 2.13 7.62 0.41
CA PHE A 392 3.18 7.77 -0.60
C PHE A 392 3.98 9.06 -0.41
N GLY A 393 5.25 8.99 -0.79
CA GLY A 393 6.12 10.13 -1.01
C GLY A 393 6.45 10.34 -2.48
N ASN A 394 7.36 11.27 -2.75
CA ASN A 394 7.70 11.66 -4.12
C ASN A 394 8.59 10.63 -4.82
N HIS A 395 9.37 9.84 -4.09
CA HIS A 395 10.22 8.80 -4.67
C HIS A 395 9.46 7.50 -5.00
N ASP A 396 8.31 7.26 -4.35
CA ASP A 396 7.61 5.98 -4.45
C ASP A 396 7.11 5.65 -5.87
N GLU A 397 6.82 6.64 -6.69
CA GLU A 397 6.37 6.47 -8.08
C GLU A 397 7.43 6.86 -9.13
N GLU A 398 8.69 7.07 -8.74
CA GLU A 398 9.72 7.44 -9.73
C GLU A 398 10.03 6.32 -10.72
N ASN A 399 9.84 5.06 -10.31
CA ASN A 399 10.17 3.90 -11.12
C ASN A 399 9.11 2.79 -11.01
N GLY A 400 9.04 1.98 -12.06
CA GLY A 400 8.23 0.76 -12.06
C GLY A 400 6.73 1.03 -12.09
N ASP A 401 6.00 0.36 -11.18
CA ASP A 401 4.56 0.40 -11.07
C ASP A 401 4.04 1.73 -10.51
N VAL A 402 2.89 2.18 -11.03
CA VAL A 402 2.19 3.39 -10.58
C VAL A 402 1.57 3.22 -9.19
N LYS A 403 1.27 4.33 -8.49
CA LYS A 403 0.69 4.31 -7.13
C LYS A 403 -0.59 3.47 -7.03
N GLN A 404 -1.40 3.42 -8.10
CA GLN A 404 -2.64 2.63 -8.14
C GLN A 404 -2.38 1.12 -8.04
N GLU A 405 -1.26 0.62 -8.55
CA GLU A 405 -0.91 -0.81 -8.40
C GLU A 405 -0.22 -1.05 -7.06
N GLN A 406 0.65 -0.14 -6.62
CA GLN A 406 1.33 -0.25 -5.33
C GLN A 406 0.35 -0.24 -4.15
N ILE A 407 -0.73 0.55 -4.19
CA ILE A 407 -1.73 0.56 -3.11
C ILE A 407 -2.46 -0.78 -2.99
N ARG A 408 -2.70 -1.49 -4.12
CA ARG A 408 -3.29 -2.83 -4.12
C ARG A 408 -2.35 -3.85 -3.48
N MET A 409 -1.06 -3.74 -3.80
CA MET A 409 -0.01 -4.55 -3.19
C MET A 409 0.07 -4.29 -1.68
N MET A 410 0.12 -3.03 -1.24
CA MET A 410 0.17 -2.69 0.19
C MET A 410 -1.06 -3.19 0.97
N LYS A 411 -2.26 -3.13 0.39
CA LYS A 411 -3.49 -3.70 0.98
C LYS A 411 -3.46 -5.22 1.14
N ALA A 412 -2.68 -5.90 0.30
CA ALA A 412 -2.53 -7.35 0.28
C ALA A 412 -1.42 -7.86 1.22
N LEU A 413 -0.76 -6.98 1.98
CA LEU A 413 0.26 -7.35 2.96
C LEU A 413 -0.34 -7.58 4.36
N PRO A 414 0.31 -8.43 5.19
CA PRO A 414 -0.15 -8.68 6.55
C PRO A 414 -0.24 -7.41 7.40
N TYR A 415 -1.25 -7.32 8.27
CA TYR A 415 -1.45 -6.23 9.24
C TYR A 415 -1.56 -4.82 8.63
N SER A 416 -1.76 -4.71 7.31
CA SER A 416 -1.93 -3.45 6.61
C SER A 416 -3.29 -2.81 6.94
N MET A 417 -3.26 -1.54 7.30
CA MET A 417 -4.41 -0.66 7.49
C MET A 417 -4.59 0.32 6.33
N VAL A 418 -3.75 0.20 5.29
CA VAL A 418 -3.78 1.06 4.11
C VAL A 418 -5.11 0.92 3.39
N GLN A 419 -5.68 2.06 2.97
CA GLN A 419 -6.86 2.08 2.12
C GLN A 419 -6.57 2.88 0.85
N ARG A 420 -7.29 2.59 -0.23
CA ARG A 420 -7.13 3.32 -1.49
C ARG A 420 -7.65 4.74 -1.40
N GLY A 421 -8.74 4.95 -0.65
CA GLY A 421 -9.48 6.18 -0.69
C GLY A 421 -10.38 6.31 -1.91
N PRO A 422 -11.12 7.43 -2.00
CA PRO A 422 -12.00 7.71 -3.13
C PRO A 422 -11.22 7.87 -4.44
N THR A 423 -11.81 7.43 -5.55
CA THR A 423 -11.16 7.41 -6.87
C THR A 423 -11.32 8.70 -7.66
N ASP A 424 -12.18 9.60 -7.19
CA ASP A 424 -12.58 10.84 -7.85
C ASP A 424 -11.91 12.10 -7.27
N ILE A 425 -10.88 11.92 -6.42
CA ILE A 425 -10.02 13.00 -5.92
C ILE A 425 -8.56 12.76 -6.28
N HIS A 426 -7.74 13.81 -6.23
CA HIS A 426 -6.31 13.75 -6.53
C HIS A 426 -5.54 12.79 -5.60
N GLY A 427 -4.55 12.11 -6.18
CA GLY A 427 -3.68 11.17 -5.48
C GLY A 427 -4.31 9.80 -5.21
N VAL A 428 -3.57 8.95 -4.51
CA VAL A 428 -3.97 7.59 -4.12
C VAL A 428 -3.59 7.36 -2.66
N GLY A 429 -4.47 6.78 -1.86
CA GLY A 429 -4.21 6.59 -0.44
C GLY A 429 -4.66 7.76 0.44
N ASN A 430 -5.75 8.43 0.04
CA ASN A 430 -6.44 9.39 0.89
C ASN A 430 -7.47 8.65 1.76
N TYR A 431 -7.23 8.47 3.06
CA TYR A 431 -8.14 7.70 3.93
C TYR A 431 -8.12 8.16 5.38
N VAL A 432 -9.10 7.68 6.15
CA VAL A 432 -9.29 7.99 7.56
C VAL A 432 -9.31 6.69 8.37
N LEU A 433 -8.56 6.66 9.47
CA LEU A 433 -8.64 5.60 10.47
C LEU A 433 -9.12 6.19 11.79
N ASP A 434 -9.99 5.48 12.49
CA ASP A 434 -10.46 5.81 13.83
C ASP A 434 -9.85 4.85 14.86
N VAL A 435 -9.46 5.40 16.02
CA VAL A 435 -9.01 4.60 17.17
C VAL A 435 -10.11 4.65 18.23
N LYS A 436 -10.62 3.47 18.56
CA LYS A 436 -11.83 3.32 19.40
C LYS A 436 -11.49 3.09 20.87
N SER A 437 -12.46 3.35 21.74
CA SER A 437 -12.37 3.01 23.15
C SER A 437 -12.35 1.50 23.35
N ALA A 438 -11.70 1.07 24.42
CA ALA A 438 -11.57 -0.35 24.74
C ALA A 438 -12.87 -0.96 25.29
N ASP A 439 -13.77 -0.13 25.82
CA ASP A 439 -15.04 -0.57 26.37
C ASP A 439 -16.05 -0.88 25.25
N ALA A 440 -17.17 -1.52 25.62
CA ALA A 440 -18.19 -1.98 24.69
C ALA A 440 -18.86 -0.85 23.88
N SER A 441 -18.71 0.43 24.27
CA SER A 441 -19.25 1.56 23.48
C SER A 441 -18.55 1.74 22.14
N MET A 442 -17.30 1.25 21.99
CA MET A 442 -16.50 1.40 20.77
C MET A 442 -16.42 2.86 20.30
N THR A 443 -16.41 3.81 21.25
CA THR A 443 -16.45 5.25 20.97
C THR A 443 -15.18 5.66 20.24
N SER A 444 -15.28 6.41 19.14
CA SER A 444 -14.10 6.95 18.46
C SER A 444 -13.44 8.03 19.32
N LEU A 445 -12.16 7.83 19.67
CA LEU A 445 -11.42 8.68 20.62
C LEU A 445 -10.21 9.40 19.99
N LEU A 446 -9.80 8.99 18.79
CA LEU A 446 -8.74 9.64 18.01
C LEU A 446 -9.00 9.40 16.52
N THR A 447 -8.87 10.45 15.70
CA THR A 447 -8.99 10.37 14.24
C THR A 447 -7.63 10.55 13.58
N LEU A 448 -7.28 9.67 12.64
CA LEU A 448 -6.05 9.72 11.86
C LEU A 448 -6.38 9.94 10.38
N TYR A 449 -5.95 11.06 9.82
CA TYR A 449 -6.10 11.40 8.41
C TYR A 449 -4.81 11.08 7.64
N PHE A 450 -4.91 10.41 6.51
CA PHE A 450 -3.80 10.09 5.61
C PHE A 450 -4.10 10.69 4.24
N LEU A 451 -3.19 11.50 3.70
CA LEU A 451 -3.36 12.16 2.41
C LEU A 451 -2.13 11.94 1.53
N ASP A 452 -2.36 11.80 0.22
CA ASP A 452 -1.31 11.76 -0.79
C ASP A 452 -0.96 13.18 -1.22
N SER A 453 0.22 13.67 -0.82
CA SER A 453 0.72 15.00 -1.22
C SER A 453 1.22 15.05 -2.67
N GLY A 454 1.08 13.97 -3.42
CA GLY A 454 1.57 13.84 -4.78
C GLY A 454 3.07 13.55 -4.85
N SER A 455 3.63 13.63 -6.06
CA SER A 455 5.06 13.41 -6.30
C SER A 455 5.71 14.68 -6.84
N TYR A 456 5.60 14.92 -8.15
CA TYR A 456 6.20 16.08 -8.81
C TYR A 456 5.19 16.74 -9.75
N SER A 457 5.09 18.06 -9.68
CA SER A 457 4.17 18.85 -10.51
C SER A 457 4.81 19.40 -11.79
N SER A 458 6.14 19.44 -11.85
CA SER A 458 6.89 19.92 -13.02
C SER A 458 8.28 19.28 -13.11
N GLY A 459 8.76 19.08 -14.33
CA GLY A 459 10.10 18.57 -14.63
C GLY A 459 10.41 18.65 -16.11
N TYR A 460 11.58 18.18 -16.51
CA TYR A 460 11.97 18.09 -17.92
C TYR A 460 12.48 16.69 -18.25
N LEU A 461 12.31 16.27 -19.50
CA LEU A 461 12.96 15.08 -20.02
C LEU A 461 14.33 15.47 -20.59
N ASP A 462 15.37 14.71 -20.25
CA ASP A 462 16.63 14.81 -20.98
C ASP A 462 16.52 14.17 -22.37
N TRP A 463 17.62 14.21 -23.13
CA TRP A 463 17.68 13.66 -24.48
C TRP A 463 17.54 12.12 -24.54
N LEU A 464 17.73 11.43 -23.40
CA LEU A 464 17.56 9.99 -23.24
C LEU A 464 16.16 9.61 -22.74
N GLY A 465 15.31 10.60 -22.44
CA GLY A 465 13.96 10.40 -21.93
C GLY A 465 13.88 10.18 -20.42
N TYR A 466 14.95 10.47 -19.66
CA TYR A 466 14.89 10.48 -18.21
C TYR A 466 14.22 11.76 -17.71
N PHE A 467 13.25 11.61 -16.80
CA PHE A 467 12.55 12.72 -16.19
C PHE A 467 13.37 13.28 -15.02
N PHE A 468 13.65 14.57 -15.07
CA PHE A 468 14.29 15.34 -14.02
C PHE A 468 13.26 16.26 -13.36
N PRO A 469 12.85 15.97 -12.12
CA PRO A 469 11.89 16.80 -11.42
C PRO A 469 12.46 18.18 -11.11
N THR A 470 11.59 19.19 -11.10
CA THR A 470 11.96 20.58 -10.79
C THR A 470 11.08 21.20 -9.71
N GLU A 471 9.86 20.68 -9.52
CA GLU A 471 8.91 21.14 -8.50
C GLU A 471 8.11 19.96 -7.95
N TYR A 472 7.97 19.94 -6.62
CA TYR A 472 7.10 18.99 -5.91
C TYR A 472 5.62 19.29 -6.18
N ASP A 473 4.80 18.25 -6.04
CA ASP A 473 3.34 18.41 -6.01
C ASP A 473 2.86 18.82 -4.61
N TRP A 474 1.56 19.09 -4.45
CA TRP A 474 0.96 19.55 -3.19
C TRP A 474 -0.41 18.93 -2.96
N ILE A 475 -1.04 19.23 -1.81
CA ILE A 475 -2.42 18.84 -1.51
C ILE A 475 -3.40 19.73 -2.29
N HIS A 476 -4.17 19.12 -3.19
CA HIS A 476 -5.08 19.83 -4.10
C HIS A 476 -6.42 20.18 -3.46
N GLU A 477 -7.14 21.14 -4.06
CA GLU A 477 -8.42 21.65 -3.56
C GLU A 477 -9.51 20.57 -3.34
N ASP A 478 -9.57 19.55 -4.19
CA ASP A 478 -10.51 18.43 -4.03
C ASP A 478 -10.20 17.57 -2.80
N GLN A 479 -8.92 17.33 -2.50
CA GLN A 479 -8.48 16.66 -1.27
C GLN A 479 -8.81 17.49 -0.02
N ILE A 480 -8.66 18.83 -0.10
CA ILE A 480 -9.06 19.73 1.00
C ILE A 480 -10.56 19.61 1.26
N ASN A 481 -11.37 19.64 0.20
CA ASN A 481 -12.83 19.51 0.30
C ASN A 481 -13.24 18.14 0.85
N TRP A 482 -12.61 17.07 0.38
CA TRP A 482 -12.80 15.72 0.90
C TRP A 482 -12.46 15.63 2.38
N PHE A 483 -11.31 16.17 2.81
CA PHE A 483 -10.92 16.20 4.23
C PHE A 483 -11.99 16.91 5.09
N LEU A 484 -12.47 18.09 4.66
CA LEU A 484 -13.52 18.80 5.38
C LEU A 484 -14.83 18.01 5.42
N GLN A 485 -15.15 17.28 4.36
CA GLN A 485 -16.32 16.40 4.31
C GLN A 485 -16.17 15.25 5.31
N GLU A 486 -15.02 14.57 5.38
CA GLU A 486 -14.77 13.50 6.36
C GLU A 486 -14.80 14.05 7.79
N SER A 487 -14.13 15.18 8.04
CA SER A 487 -14.17 15.87 9.33
C SER A 487 -15.61 16.17 9.75
N SER A 488 -16.49 16.60 8.84
CA SER A 488 -17.89 16.91 9.16
C SER A 488 -18.72 15.69 9.61
N LYS A 489 -18.30 14.47 9.25
CA LYS A 489 -18.96 13.22 9.66
C LYS A 489 -18.60 12.83 11.10
N ILE A 490 -17.47 13.30 11.62
CA ILE A 490 -16.98 12.99 12.97
C ILE A 490 -17.91 13.63 14.01
N GLN A 491 -18.52 12.77 14.84
CA GLN A 491 -19.44 13.21 15.89
C GLN A 491 -18.67 13.72 17.10
N PRO A 492 -19.07 14.88 17.67
CA PRO A 492 -18.58 15.33 18.96
C PRO A 492 -18.89 14.34 20.08
N ILE A 493 -17.93 14.14 20.98
CA ILE A 493 -18.07 13.32 22.18
C ILE A 493 -17.93 14.19 23.44
N GLU A 494 -18.40 13.69 24.58
CA GLU A 494 -18.13 14.34 25.86
C GLU A 494 -16.65 14.13 26.24
N ARG A 495 -15.96 15.25 26.49
CA ARG A 495 -14.53 15.29 26.80
C ARG A 495 -14.30 15.95 28.16
N PRO A 496 -13.48 15.35 29.05
CA PRO A 496 -12.72 14.11 28.87
C PRO A 496 -13.62 12.86 28.86
N PHE A 497 -13.28 11.89 28.02
CA PHE A 497 -14.01 10.63 27.92
C PHE A 497 -13.90 9.83 29.23
N THR A 498 -15.00 9.18 29.62
CA THR A 498 -15.04 8.26 30.76
C THR A 498 -15.57 6.92 30.25
N PRO A 499 -14.80 5.82 30.37
CA PRO A 499 -15.25 4.51 29.92
C PRO A 499 -16.55 4.09 30.59
N ASP A 500 -17.44 3.46 29.83
CA ASP A 500 -18.57 2.74 30.41
C ASP A 500 -18.04 1.53 31.18
N THR A 501 -18.39 1.43 32.46
CA THR A 501 -17.93 0.33 33.32
C THR A 501 -19.00 -0.72 33.54
N GLY A 502 -20.18 -0.58 32.91
CA GLY A 502 -21.35 -1.43 33.13
C GLY A 502 -21.92 -1.35 34.55
N LYS A 503 -21.31 -0.56 35.45
CA LYS A 503 -21.73 -0.35 36.85
C LYS A 503 -22.78 0.76 37.00
N ASP A 504 -23.12 1.36 35.88
CA ASP A 504 -24.05 2.47 35.66
C ASP A 504 -25.50 2.08 36.02
N PHE A 505 -25.79 0.77 36.02
CA PHE A 505 -27.06 0.18 36.48
C PHE A 505 -27.02 -0.30 37.94
N GLY A 506 -25.98 0.06 38.71
CA GLY A 506 -25.81 -0.28 40.12
C GLY A 506 -26.62 0.59 41.07
N SER A 507 -27.88 0.19 41.31
CA SER A 507 -28.80 0.69 42.34
C SER A 507 -29.17 2.19 42.27
N ILE A 508 -30.46 2.43 42.03
CA ILE A 508 -31.16 3.73 42.00
C ILE A 508 -31.08 4.53 43.33
N TRP A 509 -30.27 4.10 44.31
CA TRP A 509 -30.25 4.61 45.69
C TRP A 509 -28.88 4.68 46.37
N ALA A 510 -27.77 4.56 45.65
CA ALA A 510 -26.46 4.91 46.22
C ALA A 510 -26.09 6.34 45.79
N ARG A 511 -26.18 7.31 46.71
CA ARG A 511 -25.48 8.58 46.54
C ARG A 511 -23.98 8.28 46.44
N GLN A 512 -23.42 8.38 45.24
CA GLN A 512 -21.97 8.43 45.06
C GLN A 512 -21.46 9.71 45.75
N ALA A 513 -20.92 9.52 46.96
CA ALA A 513 -19.93 10.42 47.51
C ALA A 513 -18.61 10.08 46.81
N ASP A 514 -18.07 11.08 46.07
CA ASP A 514 -16.68 11.22 45.59
C ASP A 514 -16.53 11.59 44.10
N GLN A 515 -17.28 12.59 43.63
CA GLN A 515 -16.89 13.37 42.45
C GLN A 515 -16.73 14.84 42.82
N ILE A 516 -15.57 15.19 43.39
CA ILE A 516 -15.11 16.58 43.50
C ILE A 516 -13.81 16.72 42.72
N THR A 517 -13.96 16.95 41.42
CA THR A 517 -13.17 17.97 40.70
C THR A 517 -14.00 18.40 39.49
N PRO A 518 -14.31 19.70 39.31
CA PRO A 518 -14.98 20.16 38.12
C PRO A 518 -13.96 20.19 36.98
N THR A 519 -13.75 19.07 36.31
CA THR A 519 -13.26 19.11 34.93
C THR A 519 -14.40 19.69 34.11
N THR A 520 -14.18 20.84 33.48
CA THR A 520 -15.14 21.44 32.55
C THR A 520 -15.37 20.47 31.40
N ARG A 521 -16.45 19.70 31.48
CA ARG A 521 -16.91 18.82 30.41
C ARG A 521 -17.27 19.67 29.20
N LYS A 522 -16.77 19.30 28.03
CA LYS A 522 -17.11 19.94 26.75
C LYS A 522 -17.57 18.89 25.76
N LEU A 523 -18.50 19.27 24.88
CA LEU A 523 -18.85 18.48 23.71
C LEU A 523 -17.96 18.92 22.55
N ALA A 524 -17.01 18.08 22.16
CA ALA A 524 -16.08 18.36 21.08
C ALA A 524 -15.67 17.07 20.37
N LYS A 525 -15.27 17.17 19.11
CA LYS A 525 -14.74 16.02 18.36
C LYS A 525 -13.50 15.43 19.07
N PRO A 526 -13.22 14.15 18.85
CA PRO A 526 -11.92 13.57 19.18
C PRO A 526 -10.77 14.42 18.66
N ASN A 527 -9.62 14.40 19.35
CA ASN A 527 -8.42 14.99 18.78
C ASN A 527 -8.08 14.25 17.48
N ALA A 528 -7.50 14.95 16.51
CA ALA A 528 -7.07 14.35 15.27
C ALA A 528 -5.58 14.58 14.96
N MET A 529 -5.01 13.66 14.19
CA MET A 529 -3.67 13.77 13.61
C MET A 529 -3.77 13.56 12.09
N MET A 530 -2.88 14.18 11.34
CA MET A 530 -2.85 14.11 9.89
C MET A 530 -1.45 13.76 9.40
N PHE A 531 -1.35 12.89 8.40
CA PHE A 531 -0.11 12.43 7.81
C PHE A 531 -0.14 12.65 6.30
N PHE A 532 0.87 13.33 5.77
CA PHE A 532 1.17 13.41 4.34
C PHE A 532 2.68 13.66 4.19
N HIS A 533 3.26 13.35 3.03
CA HIS A 533 4.71 13.27 2.94
C HIS A 533 5.39 14.63 2.76
N ILE A 534 5.03 15.37 1.70
CA ILE A 534 5.62 16.68 1.36
C ILE A 534 5.06 17.74 2.33
N PRO A 535 5.89 18.47 3.08
CA PRO A 535 5.43 19.42 4.09
C PRO A 535 4.73 20.63 3.46
N LEU A 536 3.85 21.26 4.24
CA LEU A 536 3.24 22.53 3.85
C LEU A 536 4.26 23.68 3.97
N GLN A 537 4.01 24.78 3.26
CA GLN A 537 4.83 25.99 3.35
C GLN A 537 4.87 26.54 4.79
N GLU A 538 3.75 26.41 5.50
CA GLU A 538 3.57 26.84 6.88
C GLU A 538 4.49 26.12 7.88
N SER A 539 5.05 24.95 7.52
CA SER A 539 6.07 24.24 8.34
C SER A 539 7.35 25.07 8.53
N TYR A 540 7.59 25.99 7.59
CA TYR A 540 8.70 26.95 7.60
C TYR A 540 8.25 28.35 8.04
N GLY A 541 7.00 28.47 8.52
CA GLY A 541 6.44 29.70 9.05
C GLY A 541 7.01 30.10 10.41
N THR A 542 6.53 31.23 10.94
CA THR A 542 6.93 31.70 12.26
C THR A 542 6.22 30.89 13.34
N ALA A 543 7.00 30.30 14.24
CA ALA A 543 6.48 29.54 15.37
C ALA A 543 5.71 30.42 16.36
N ASP A 544 4.64 29.85 16.91
CA ASP A 544 3.89 30.41 18.03
C ASP A 544 4.78 30.59 19.26
N ARG A 545 4.31 31.41 20.21
CA ARG A 545 4.90 31.51 21.55
C ARG A 545 3.89 31.04 22.59
N ASP A 546 4.33 30.26 23.59
CA ASP A 546 3.46 29.89 24.72
C ASP A 546 3.01 31.19 25.42
N PRO A 547 1.70 31.47 25.49
CA PRO A 547 1.19 32.69 26.13
C PRO A 547 1.56 32.82 27.61
N ARG A 548 1.89 31.71 28.29
CA ARG A 548 2.25 31.67 29.71
C ARG A 548 3.73 31.95 29.95
N THR A 549 4.61 31.45 29.08
CA THR A 549 6.07 31.49 29.30
C THR A 549 6.81 32.40 28.31
N GLY A 550 6.18 32.74 27.18
CA GLY A 550 6.78 33.48 26.07
C GLY A 550 7.78 32.67 25.25
N GLN A 551 8.01 31.38 25.58
CA GLN A 551 8.92 30.50 24.85
C GLN A 551 8.40 30.22 23.44
N VAL A 552 9.31 30.16 22.47
CA VAL A 552 9.00 29.77 21.10
C VAL A 552 8.64 28.29 21.07
N LEU A 553 7.58 27.94 20.38
CA LEU A 553 7.07 26.57 20.26
C LEU A 553 7.64 25.89 19.02
N ASP A 554 8.94 25.65 19.07
CA ASP A 554 9.74 24.99 18.04
C ASP A 554 10.72 24.06 18.75
N ILE A 555 10.50 22.75 18.62
CA ILE A 555 11.15 21.72 19.44
C ILE A 555 11.91 20.75 18.55
N GLY A 556 13.23 20.79 18.63
CA GLY A 556 14.13 19.93 17.87
C GLY A 556 15.05 20.73 16.97
N LEU A 557 15.65 20.06 15.99
CA LEU A 557 16.55 20.67 15.02
C LEU A 557 15.79 21.05 13.73
N HIS A 558 15.88 22.33 13.37
CA HIS A 558 15.35 22.91 12.12
C HIS A 558 16.47 23.50 11.26
N ASP A 559 16.13 23.92 10.03
CA ASP A 559 17.02 24.60 9.08
C ASP A 559 18.31 23.83 8.76
N LEU A 560 18.28 22.50 8.90
CA LEU A 560 19.39 21.61 8.52
C LEU A 560 19.39 21.31 7.01
N GLU A 561 18.23 21.47 6.37
CA GLU A 561 18.02 21.30 4.93
C GLU A 561 17.31 22.52 4.35
N ASN A 562 17.37 22.67 3.02
CA ASN A 562 16.50 23.62 2.32
C ASN A 562 15.03 23.24 2.53
N SER A 563 14.12 24.21 2.35
CA SER A 563 12.68 23.93 2.42
C SER A 563 12.30 22.83 1.42
N GLY A 564 11.72 21.74 1.95
CA GLY A 564 11.13 20.65 1.18
C GLY A 564 9.66 20.89 0.83
N ALA A 565 9.11 22.07 1.14
CA ALA A 565 7.72 22.37 0.79
C ALA A 565 7.55 22.61 -0.71
N ALA A 566 6.36 22.27 -1.20
CA ALA A 566 5.96 22.65 -2.55
C ALA A 566 5.93 24.17 -2.73
N LYS A 567 6.29 24.66 -3.93
CA LYS A 567 6.26 26.10 -4.25
C LYS A 567 4.84 26.64 -4.44
N LYS A 568 3.90 25.76 -4.77
CA LYS A 568 2.47 26.07 -4.96
C LYS A 568 1.66 25.44 -3.82
N SER A 569 0.47 25.98 -3.60
CA SER A 569 -0.45 25.50 -2.57
C SER A 569 -1.87 25.93 -2.94
N ASP A 570 -2.82 25.03 -2.76
CA ASP A 570 -4.26 25.35 -2.82
C ASP A 570 -4.82 25.79 -1.47
N GLY A 571 -3.97 25.87 -0.45
CA GLY A 571 -4.27 26.42 0.86
C GLY A 571 -4.78 25.40 1.88
N MET A 572 -4.19 24.19 1.94
CA MET A 572 -4.58 23.15 2.91
C MET A 572 -4.58 23.66 4.36
N PHE A 573 -3.61 24.50 4.74
CA PHE A 573 -3.55 25.08 6.08
C PHE A 573 -4.75 26.02 6.37
N GLU A 574 -4.93 27.04 5.52
CA GLU A 574 -5.96 28.08 5.71
C GLU A 574 -7.40 27.62 5.41
N LYS A 575 -7.57 26.81 4.36
CA LYS A 575 -8.88 26.34 3.90
C LYS A 575 -9.28 25.00 4.51
N GLY A 576 -8.32 24.16 4.90
CA GLY A 576 -8.55 22.87 5.54
C GLY A 576 -8.39 22.96 7.05
N LEU A 577 -7.14 22.94 7.53
CA LEU A 577 -6.80 22.75 8.95
C LEU A 577 -7.45 23.80 9.87
N LYS A 578 -7.41 25.08 9.48
CA LYS A 578 -8.04 26.17 10.26
C LYS A 578 -9.57 26.20 10.18
N LYS A 579 -10.17 25.48 9.23
CA LYS A 579 -11.63 25.40 9.08
C LYS A 579 -12.22 24.17 9.77
N ALA A 580 -11.44 23.09 9.89
CA ALA A 580 -11.83 21.90 10.63
C ALA A 580 -11.66 22.15 12.15
N LEU A 581 -12.73 22.57 12.81
CA LEU A 581 -12.73 22.89 14.25
C LEU A 581 -13.22 21.70 15.10
N GLU A 582 -12.67 21.57 16.32
CA GLU A 582 -13.11 20.54 17.27
C GLU A 582 -14.55 20.77 17.78
N SER A 583 -15.06 22.01 17.69
CA SER A 583 -16.45 22.34 18.04
C SER A 583 -17.03 23.42 17.12
N GLY A 584 -18.31 23.27 16.76
CA GLY A 584 -19.03 24.26 15.93
C GLY A 584 -19.47 25.52 16.68
N HIS A 585 -19.26 25.59 18.00
CA HIS A 585 -19.64 26.75 18.82
C HIS A 585 -18.50 27.77 18.87
N VAL A 586 -18.72 28.93 18.24
CA VAL A 586 -17.77 30.04 18.11
C VAL A 586 -17.32 30.62 19.47
N THR A 587 -18.07 30.35 20.55
CA THR A 587 -17.75 30.84 21.91
C THR A 587 -16.48 30.23 22.51
N GLY A 588 -15.91 29.19 21.89
CA GLY A 588 -14.68 28.50 22.32
C GLY A 588 -13.39 28.86 21.58
N GLY A 589 -13.39 29.86 20.68
CA GLY A 589 -12.15 30.40 20.11
C GLY A 589 -11.50 29.62 18.97
N GLY A 590 -12.28 28.88 18.16
CA GLY A 590 -11.77 28.37 16.88
C GLY A 590 -10.66 27.32 16.97
N VAL A 591 -10.67 26.47 18.01
CA VAL A 591 -9.64 25.44 18.20
C VAL A 591 -9.69 24.40 17.06
N PRO A 592 -8.58 24.17 16.33
CA PRO A 592 -8.52 23.16 15.26
C PRO A 592 -8.78 21.74 15.79
N GLU A 593 -9.48 20.92 15.02
CA GLU A 593 -9.68 19.48 15.29
C GLU A 593 -8.35 18.73 15.20
N VAL A 594 -7.60 18.99 14.11
CA VAL A 594 -6.28 18.42 13.86
C VAL A 594 -5.26 19.13 14.74
N LYS A 595 -4.65 18.37 15.65
CA LYS A 595 -3.64 18.88 16.58
C LYS A 595 -2.24 18.78 16.02
N VAL A 596 -1.99 17.73 15.22
CA VAL A 596 -0.68 17.39 14.68
C VAL A 596 -0.81 17.07 13.20
N VAL A 597 0.05 17.68 12.40
CA VAL A 597 0.38 17.28 11.04
C VAL A 597 1.78 16.71 11.08
N ALA A 598 1.96 15.50 10.56
CA ALA A 598 3.23 14.78 10.56
C ALA A 598 3.69 14.52 9.12
N ASN A 599 4.94 14.89 8.85
CA ASN A 599 5.57 14.80 7.52
C ASN A 599 6.83 13.94 7.53
N GLY A 600 7.17 13.39 6.36
CA GLY A 600 8.49 12.81 6.05
C GLY A 600 9.32 13.81 5.26
N HIS A 601 9.92 13.36 4.14
CA HIS A 601 10.51 14.14 3.05
C HIS A 601 11.80 14.89 3.39
N CYS A 602 11.84 15.56 4.55
CA CYS A 602 13.05 16.14 5.09
C CYS A 602 13.73 15.14 6.01
N HIS A 603 14.97 14.78 5.67
CA HIS A 603 15.63 13.60 6.24
C HIS A 603 16.40 13.90 7.52
N ILE A 604 16.79 15.16 7.74
CA ILE A 604 17.49 15.58 8.97
C ILE A 604 16.79 16.73 9.68
N THR A 605 15.95 17.51 8.99
CA THR A 605 15.01 18.42 9.64
C THR A 605 14.00 17.59 10.44
N GLU A 606 13.93 17.86 11.73
CA GLU A 606 13.36 16.91 12.69
C GLU A 606 12.51 17.60 13.75
N ASP A 607 12.38 18.93 13.69
CA ASP A 607 11.61 19.71 14.64
C ASP A 607 10.11 19.38 14.63
N CYS A 608 9.45 19.76 15.72
CA CYS A 608 8.01 19.95 15.72
C CYS A 608 7.67 21.36 16.17
N LYS A 609 6.98 22.08 15.29
CA LYS A 609 6.74 23.52 15.40
C LYS A 609 5.25 23.80 15.45
N ARG A 610 4.80 24.62 16.39
CA ARG A 610 3.41 25.08 16.42
C ARG A 610 3.26 26.35 15.61
N VAL A 611 2.36 26.33 14.64
CA VAL A 611 1.99 27.49 13.82
C VAL A 611 0.49 27.62 13.89
N GLU A 612 0.00 28.76 14.36
CA GLU A 612 -1.43 29.06 14.48
C GLU A 612 -2.21 27.89 15.11
N ASP A 613 -1.71 27.42 16.26
CA ASP A 613 -2.32 26.36 17.07
C ASP A 613 -2.32 24.93 16.49
N VAL A 614 -1.68 24.70 15.35
CA VAL A 614 -1.43 23.36 14.78
C VAL A 614 0.06 23.01 14.88
N TRP A 615 0.37 21.81 15.35
CA TRP A 615 1.75 21.30 15.38
C TRP A 615 2.13 20.66 14.04
N LEU A 616 3.18 21.14 13.42
CA LEU A 616 3.77 20.63 12.19
C LEU A 616 5.07 19.91 12.57
N CYS A 617 5.07 18.58 12.51
CA CYS A 617 6.16 17.74 13.00
C CYS A 617 6.83 16.95 11.87
N PHE A 618 8.16 17.02 11.77
CA PHE A 618 8.93 16.14 10.88
C PHE A 618 9.27 14.81 11.57
N GLY A 619 9.12 13.70 10.86
CA GLY A 619 9.46 12.35 11.32
C GLY A 619 10.96 12.20 11.59
N GLY A 620 11.80 12.75 10.71
CA GLY A 620 13.26 12.58 10.70
C GLY A 620 13.67 11.24 10.06
N GLY A 621 14.90 11.18 9.54
CA GLY A 621 15.41 10.04 8.76
C GLY A 621 15.85 8.87 9.63
N GLY A 622 15.01 7.83 9.69
CA GLY A 622 15.25 6.59 10.44
C GLY A 622 16.01 5.49 9.68
N SER A 623 16.30 5.71 8.39
CA SER A 623 16.86 4.68 7.50
C SER A 623 18.32 4.94 7.16
N TYR A 624 19.13 3.87 7.08
CA TYR A 624 20.49 3.94 6.53
C TYR A 624 20.51 4.02 5.00
N SER A 625 19.42 3.61 4.33
CA SER A 625 19.25 3.77 2.88
C SER A 625 18.73 5.16 2.51
N GLY A 626 18.04 5.83 3.44
CA GLY A 626 17.58 7.21 3.31
C GLY A 626 18.72 8.21 3.47
N TYR A 627 18.52 9.41 2.92
CA TYR A 627 19.48 10.50 3.04
C TYR A 627 19.73 10.86 4.51
N GLY A 628 20.88 11.44 4.81
CA GLY A 628 21.28 11.74 6.17
C GLY A 628 22.44 12.71 6.24
N GLN A 629 23.11 12.73 7.38
CA GLN A 629 24.30 13.53 7.57
C GLN A 629 25.23 12.82 8.55
N VAL A 630 26.53 12.76 8.23
CA VAL A 630 27.52 12.19 9.16
C VAL A 630 27.50 12.98 10.47
N GLY A 631 27.29 12.28 11.58
CA GLY A 631 27.12 12.87 12.92
C GLY A 631 25.69 13.18 13.31
N PHE A 632 24.70 12.92 12.44
CA PHE A 632 23.29 12.95 12.76
C PHE A 632 22.79 11.51 12.95
N ASP A 633 22.39 11.19 14.17
CA ASP A 633 21.90 9.85 14.48
C ASP A 633 20.55 9.58 13.82
N ARG A 634 20.41 8.39 13.22
CA ARG A 634 19.13 7.88 12.72
C ARG A 634 18.12 7.87 13.85
N ARG A 635 16.89 8.30 13.61
CA ARG A 635 15.89 8.47 14.67
C ARG A 635 14.47 8.35 14.17
N PHE A 636 13.58 8.00 15.09
CA PHE A 636 12.16 7.79 14.84
C PHE A 636 11.34 8.68 15.75
N ARG A 637 10.20 9.19 15.27
CA ARG A 637 9.28 9.99 16.08
C ARG A 637 8.21 9.09 16.68
N ILE A 638 7.95 9.27 17.96
CA ILE A 638 6.91 8.57 18.70
C ILE A 638 5.83 9.60 19.08
N TYR A 639 4.58 9.16 19.01
CA TYR A 639 3.45 9.83 19.62
C TYR A 639 2.83 8.92 20.66
N GLU A 640 2.78 9.39 21.90
CA GLU A 640 2.06 8.75 22.99
C GLU A 640 0.76 9.51 23.23
N ILE A 641 -0.35 8.85 22.95
CA ILE A 641 -1.68 9.37 23.20
C ILE A 641 -2.17 8.73 24.50
N SER A 642 -2.54 9.56 25.47
CA SER A 642 -3.03 9.12 26.78
C SER A 642 -4.36 9.78 27.13
N ASP A 643 -4.91 9.37 28.26
CA ASP A 643 -6.15 9.92 28.82
C ASP A 643 -7.30 9.82 27.80
N TYR A 644 -7.39 8.67 27.12
CA TYR A 644 -8.46 8.36 26.16
C TYR A 644 -8.53 9.38 25.00
N GLY A 645 -7.37 9.81 24.51
CA GLY A 645 -7.28 10.73 23.36
C GLY A 645 -7.10 12.20 23.75
N GLU A 646 -7.17 12.57 25.03
CA GLU A 646 -7.06 13.96 25.47
C GLU A 646 -5.64 14.52 25.37
N THR A 647 -4.65 13.69 25.67
CA THR A 647 -3.24 14.11 25.74
C THR A 647 -2.47 13.52 24.57
N ILE A 648 -1.72 14.36 23.85
CA ILE A 648 -0.77 13.91 22.82
C ILE A 648 0.62 14.38 23.24
N ARG A 649 1.50 13.43 23.51
CA ARG A 649 2.93 13.65 23.76
C ARG A 649 3.74 13.14 22.58
N THR A 650 4.83 13.82 22.24
CA THR A 650 5.82 13.33 21.26
C THR A 650 7.22 13.31 21.85
N TYR A 651 8.07 12.46 21.32
CA TYR A 651 9.52 12.44 21.50
C TYR A 651 10.17 11.71 20.32
N LYS A 652 11.50 11.68 20.28
CA LYS A 652 12.24 10.83 19.34
C LYS A 652 13.13 9.84 20.06
N ARG A 653 13.30 8.66 19.47
CA ARG A 653 14.31 7.67 19.85
C ARG A 653 15.35 7.57 18.75
N THR A 654 16.62 7.70 19.10
CA THR A 654 17.75 7.54 18.15
C THR A 654 18.18 6.07 18.03
N GLU A 655 19.03 5.78 17.04
CA GLU A 655 19.70 4.48 16.88
C GLU A 655 20.60 4.07 18.05
N LYS A 656 20.87 4.99 18.98
CA LYS A 656 21.61 4.76 20.22
C LYS A 656 20.70 4.73 21.46
N ASP A 657 19.39 4.61 21.26
CA ASP A 657 18.36 4.64 22.31
C ASP A 657 18.28 5.95 23.13
N GLU A 658 18.80 7.05 22.59
CA GLU A 658 18.65 8.35 23.24
C GLU A 658 17.23 8.90 22.99
N ILE A 659 16.57 9.35 24.07
CA ILE A 659 15.26 9.99 24.00
C ILE A 659 15.43 11.51 23.91
N LEU A 660 14.99 12.08 22.80
CA LEU A 660 15.12 13.51 22.48
C LEU A 660 13.75 14.19 22.40
N ASN A 661 13.74 15.51 22.58
CA ASN A 661 12.62 16.40 22.20
C ASN A 661 11.25 16.01 22.79
N SER A 662 11.24 15.47 24.01
CA SER A 662 10.00 15.06 24.66
C SER A 662 9.12 16.26 25.03
N TYR A 663 7.89 16.31 24.51
CA TYR A 663 6.97 17.43 24.72
C TYR A 663 5.50 17.05 24.64
N ILE A 664 4.63 17.77 25.37
CA ILE A 664 3.17 17.59 25.33
C ILE A 664 2.58 18.60 24.33
N LEU A 665 2.03 18.10 23.23
CA LEU A 665 1.50 18.89 22.12
C LEU A 665 0.05 19.32 22.36
N ALA A 666 -0.76 18.44 22.96
CA ALA A 666 -2.16 18.69 23.28
C ALA A 666 -2.54 18.05 24.62
N GLY A 667 -3.55 18.60 25.30
CA GLY A 667 -4.06 18.10 26.58
C GLY A 667 -3.48 18.81 27.81
N PRO A 668 -3.71 18.28 29.02
CA PRO A 668 -3.17 18.82 30.26
C PRO A 668 -1.64 18.99 30.20
N GLY A 669 -1.17 20.21 30.48
CA GLY A 669 0.25 20.55 30.44
C GLY A 669 0.76 21.11 29.10
N ALA A 670 0.00 20.96 28.00
CA ALA A 670 0.33 21.58 26.72
C ALA A 670 0.28 23.13 26.80
N PRO A 671 0.98 23.83 25.89
CA PRO A 671 0.83 25.28 25.71
C PRO A 671 -0.61 25.66 25.39
N LEU A 672 -1.08 26.80 25.93
CA LEU A 672 -2.44 27.27 25.67
C LEU A 672 -2.61 27.62 24.18
N PHE A 673 -3.83 27.42 23.68
CA PHE A 673 -4.24 27.93 22.38
C PHE A 673 -4.22 29.47 22.38
N ASN A 674 -3.93 30.07 21.23
CA ASN A 674 -3.92 31.51 21.09
C ASN A 674 -5.36 32.04 20.98
N PRO A 675 -5.87 32.83 21.94
CA PRO A 675 -7.26 33.31 21.90
C PRO A 675 -7.55 34.32 20.78
N ARG A 676 -6.59 34.57 19.87
CA ARG A 676 -6.70 35.53 18.74
C ARG A 676 -6.45 34.90 17.37
N SER A 677 -6.21 33.59 17.26
CA SER A 677 -6.05 32.89 15.99
C SER A 677 -7.35 32.83 15.19
#